data_AF-A0A6I8T5R1-F1
#
_entry.id   AF-A0A6I8T5R1-F1
#
_cell.length_a   1.000
_cell.length_b   1.000
_cell.length_c   1.000
_cell.angle_alpha   90.00
_cell.angle_beta   90.00
_cell.angle_gamma   90.00
#
_symmetry.space_group_name_H-M   'P 1'
#
loop_
_entity.id
_entity.type
_entity.pdbx_description
1 polymer ?
#
loop_
_entity_poly.entity_id
_entity_poly.type
_entity_poly.pdbx_seq_one_letter_code
_entity_poly.pdbx_strand_id
1 'polypeptide(L)'
;MDPSSTVGPIVSNAGQLVLRFTLLDYAIFVVLLAISVVIGVYFGFFSKIKQNNVEEYLLGGKSMPKFPVAASLIATLHQTIAMEEDAHMMEEFDEDPLPTVGTHLSTDRIPSTTSLPPTSAIITSLMTEAAKILSSTLPSTSTTHSTSTENSATHSFSSIADTTSPYPSVSVEVADSEELLFSVVDYVIFISMLLLSALIGVYFGFLSKVKQDNTKEYLLGGKTMNKFPVSASLIATHVSGITLLGVPSELYGHGTQYWLCIIAAFSVNILMEKIYLPVFYDLQVTSVFTYLETRFDRTVRSAASFVYALACMIYIPIVVYVPALAFSQVTGINLHLITPVICIICIFYTTVGGLRAVVWTDTLQFILMIGATLAIIFLGIASVGGFVDVWEAAERGGRLVFFNMNPDPFVRTSFWTVTFGLSTMWIANLGVSQGCVQRFLAVPDLKVAKKSLIIFTAGLIFIKSCSCFTGLLMYAKYESCDPYTIRKINKLDQILPYYVMDVGGKIPGLPGLFVSGIFSAALSTMSSSLNTLAGTIYEDFIRHRYPNSSEKTASNVMKVLVVILGVIVIALVFVAEKMGQVMHMAISLSGVTSGTLLGMFSSGMLTTKINTKGVIAGSIVSMISISTILIGAQMNPKHPFMPFRTDGCDASLLQNVTLVTPPPSTVQDDIPQIFKLSFMYYALLGVIIYFVVAYVVSLMTGGGEINDQRLLAPFLRNQKQYEKEQALRRHNIQYTEIDLALKELQKASDLKK
;
A
#
# COMPACT_ATOMS: atom_id res chain seq x y z
N MET A 1 40.88 37.14 44.37
CA MET A 1 39.63 37.13 45.14
C MET A 1 38.50 37.04 44.15
N ASP A 2 37.86 35.88 44.09
CA ASP A 2 36.45 35.75 43.73
C ASP A 2 35.62 36.20 44.96
N PRO A 3 34.37 36.71 44.82
CA PRO A 3 33.23 35.80 44.63
C PRO A 3 32.04 36.31 43.77
N SER A 4 31.54 35.42 42.89
CA SER A 4 30.14 34.98 42.66
C SER A 4 28.91 35.84 43.04
N SER A 5 27.94 35.98 42.10
CA SER A 5 26.57 35.41 42.22
C SER A 5 25.66 35.61 40.97
N THR A 6 25.41 34.51 40.24
CA THR A 6 24.12 33.98 39.74
C THR A 6 22.98 34.90 39.24
N VAL A 7 22.74 34.88 37.92
CA VAL A 7 21.39 34.86 37.31
C VAL A 7 21.41 33.82 36.17
N GLY A 8 20.71 32.69 36.35
CA GLY A 8 20.61 31.61 35.36
C GLY A 8 19.45 31.80 34.36
N PRO A 9 19.43 31.06 33.24
CA PRO A 9 18.47 31.25 32.16
C PRO A 9 17.19 30.42 32.40
N ILE A 10 16.18 31.00 33.05
CA ILE A 10 14.88 30.33 33.24
C ILE A 10 13.96 30.50 32.00
N VAL A 11 14.26 31.44 31.09
CA VAL A 11 13.37 31.78 29.96
C VAL A 11 13.54 30.85 28.73
N SER A 12 14.66 30.12 28.62
CA SER A 12 14.90 29.18 27.50
C SER A 12 14.14 27.86 27.62
N ASN A 13 13.96 27.35 28.83
CA ASN A 13 13.29 26.07 29.05
C ASN A 13 11.77 26.19 28.98
N ALA A 14 11.18 27.32 29.41
CA ALA A 14 9.74 27.54 29.28
C ALA A 14 9.31 27.63 27.82
N GLY A 15 10.06 28.32 26.96
CA GLY A 15 9.77 28.39 25.52
C GLY A 15 9.89 27.03 24.81
N GLN A 16 10.92 26.23 25.10
CA GLN A 16 11.04 24.87 24.56
C GLN A 16 10.00 23.90 25.14
N LEU A 17 9.59 24.08 26.40
CA LEU A 17 8.58 23.25 27.04
C LEU A 17 7.18 23.57 26.50
N VAL A 18 6.86 24.86 26.31
CA VAL A 18 5.60 25.33 25.69
C VAL A 18 5.53 24.94 24.21
N LEU A 19 6.63 25.00 23.47
CA LEU A 19 6.71 24.51 22.08
C LEU A 19 6.58 22.98 21.99
N ARG A 20 7.13 22.23 22.97
CA ARG A 20 6.96 20.77 23.07
C ARG A 20 5.54 20.37 23.46
N PHE A 21 4.89 21.12 24.36
CA PHE A 21 3.49 20.89 24.72
C PHE A 21 2.57 21.16 23.52
N THR A 22 2.70 22.32 22.87
CA THR A 22 1.90 22.63 21.66
C THR A 22 2.12 21.65 20.52
N LEU A 23 3.34 21.14 20.28
CA LEU A 23 3.59 20.12 19.25
C LEU A 23 3.01 18.75 19.62
N LEU A 24 3.05 18.36 20.89
CA LEU A 24 2.42 17.12 21.37
C LEU A 24 0.89 17.24 21.28
N ASP A 25 0.33 18.39 21.66
CA ASP A 25 -1.10 18.68 21.57
C ASP A 25 -1.58 18.74 20.12
N TYR A 26 -0.77 19.28 19.19
CA TYR A 26 -1.05 19.23 17.75
C TYR A 26 -0.92 17.83 17.16
N ALA A 27 0.07 17.03 17.58
CA ALA A 27 0.20 15.65 17.14
C ALA A 27 -0.95 14.78 17.65
N ILE A 28 -1.33 14.96 18.92
CA ILE A 28 -2.52 14.36 19.52
C ILE A 28 -3.76 14.85 18.80
N PHE A 29 -3.88 16.14 18.47
CA PHE A 29 -4.99 16.68 17.70
C PHE A 29 -5.06 16.08 16.30
N VAL A 30 -3.95 15.89 15.58
CA VAL A 30 -3.93 15.26 14.26
C VAL A 30 -4.29 13.78 14.34
N VAL A 31 -3.81 13.07 15.36
CA VAL A 31 -4.18 11.67 15.63
C VAL A 31 -5.66 11.56 16.02
N LEU A 32 -6.15 12.44 16.88
CA LEU A 32 -7.56 12.53 17.28
C LEU A 32 -8.44 12.99 16.13
N LEU A 33 -7.96 13.85 15.22
CA LEU A 33 -8.65 14.26 14.00
C LEU A 33 -8.70 13.09 13.02
N ALA A 34 -7.62 12.34 12.85
CA ALA A 34 -7.60 11.13 12.04
C ALA A 34 -8.55 10.07 12.61
N ILE A 35 -8.53 9.85 13.92
CA ILE A 35 -9.46 8.98 14.64
C ILE A 35 -10.89 9.52 14.50
N SER A 36 -11.14 10.81 14.63
CA SER A 36 -12.45 11.46 14.50
C SER A 36 -12.98 11.46 13.08
N VAL A 37 -12.10 11.50 12.08
CA VAL A 37 -12.44 11.33 10.66
C VAL A 37 -12.76 9.85 10.39
N VAL A 38 -11.98 8.92 10.94
CA VAL A 38 -12.27 7.48 10.84
C VAL A 38 -13.60 7.16 11.53
N ILE A 39 -13.82 7.68 12.73
CA ILE A 39 -15.05 7.56 13.52
C ILE A 39 -16.20 8.29 12.83
N GLY A 40 -15.99 9.47 12.25
CA GLY A 40 -16.98 10.25 11.53
C GLY A 40 -17.38 9.63 10.20
N VAL A 41 -16.44 8.99 9.50
CA VAL A 41 -16.71 8.15 8.31
C VAL A 41 -17.42 6.87 8.74
N TYR A 42 -17.04 6.27 9.88
CA TYR A 42 -17.68 5.09 10.46
C TYR A 42 -19.13 5.37 10.88
N PHE A 43 -19.39 6.47 11.60
CA PHE A 43 -20.73 6.92 11.97
C PHE A 43 -21.49 7.49 10.80
N GLY A 44 -20.85 8.13 9.82
CA GLY A 44 -21.47 8.54 8.56
C GLY A 44 -21.92 7.33 7.73
N PHE A 45 -21.11 6.27 7.71
CA PHE A 45 -21.43 4.97 7.11
C PHE A 45 -22.60 4.30 7.83
N PHE A 46 -22.56 4.22 9.17
CA PHE A 46 -23.66 3.68 9.96
C PHE A 46 -24.93 4.54 9.92
N SER A 47 -24.80 5.87 9.85
CA SER A 47 -25.90 6.83 9.68
C SER A 47 -26.57 6.63 8.33
N LYS A 48 -25.81 6.44 7.26
CA LYS A 48 -26.34 6.17 5.91
C LYS A 48 -27.01 4.78 5.82
N ILE A 49 -26.46 3.79 6.53
CA ILE A 49 -27.10 2.48 6.74
C ILE A 49 -28.40 2.63 7.55
N LYS A 50 -28.41 3.49 8.57
CA LYS A 50 -29.58 3.73 9.43
C LYS A 50 -30.66 4.51 8.69
N GLN A 51 -30.30 5.49 7.86
CA GLN A 51 -31.22 6.32 7.07
C GLN A 51 -31.95 5.50 5.99
N ASN A 52 -31.22 4.63 5.27
CA ASN A 52 -31.81 3.67 4.34
C ASN A 52 -32.73 2.64 5.04
N ASN A 53 -32.48 2.30 6.30
CA ASN A 53 -33.33 1.40 7.08
C ASN A 53 -34.54 2.13 7.72
N VAL A 54 -34.45 3.43 8.01
CA VAL A 54 -35.54 4.21 8.65
C VAL A 54 -36.67 4.52 7.67
N GLU A 55 -36.38 4.85 6.42
CA GLU A 55 -37.42 5.02 5.37
C GLU A 55 -38.20 3.71 5.14
N GLU A 56 -37.53 2.56 5.25
CA GLU A 56 -38.13 1.23 5.07
C GLU A 56 -38.92 0.76 6.31
N TYR A 57 -38.50 1.16 7.52
CA TYR A 57 -39.19 0.83 8.78
C TYR A 57 -40.46 1.67 9.02
N LEU A 58 -40.48 2.93 8.57
CA LEU A 58 -41.68 3.77 8.61
C LEU A 58 -42.79 3.25 7.68
N LEU A 59 -42.42 2.49 6.65
CA LEU A 59 -43.36 1.78 5.76
C LEU A 59 -43.75 0.38 6.26
N GLY A 60 -43.07 -0.16 7.28
CA GLY A 60 -43.18 -1.56 7.71
C GLY A 60 -43.80 -1.83 9.09
N GLY A 61 -44.15 -0.80 9.86
CA GLY A 61 -45.00 -0.93 11.06
C GLY A 61 -44.51 -1.90 12.15
N LYS A 62 -43.21 -2.00 12.43
CA LYS A 62 -42.68 -2.84 13.53
C LYS A 62 -41.75 -2.08 14.47
N SER A 63 -41.90 -2.31 15.78
CA SER A 63 -41.10 -1.67 16.83
C SER A 63 -39.67 -2.22 16.92
N MET A 64 -38.74 -1.35 17.31
CA MET A 64 -37.29 -1.55 17.32
C MET A 64 -36.81 -2.23 18.63
N PRO A 65 -35.80 -3.11 18.61
CA PRO A 65 -35.15 -3.54 19.84
C PRO A 65 -34.23 -2.44 20.39
N LYS A 66 -34.34 -2.15 21.69
CA LYS A 66 -33.51 -1.17 22.40
C LYS A 66 -32.12 -1.76 22.65
N PHE A 67 -31.06 -1.04 22.23
CA PHE A 67 -29.67 -1.33 22.58
C PHE A 67 -29.23 -0.42 23.74
N PRO A 68 -29.27 -0.87 25.00
CA PRO A 68 -29.01 -0.02 26.18
C PRO A 68 -27.55 0.44 26.30
N VAL A 69 -26.60 -0.31 25.73
CA VAL A 69 -25.16 -0.01 25.84
C VAL A 69 -24.73 1.18 24.98
N ALA A 70 -25.31 1.33 23.78
CA ALA A 70 -25.01 2.44 22.88
C ALA A 70 -25.59 3.78 23.37
N ALA A 71 -26.77 3.76 24.00
CA ALA A 71 -27.36 4.96 24.60
C ALA A 71 -26.58 5.43 25.83
N SER A 72 -26.06 4.49 26.64
CA SER A 72 -25.18 4.80 27.77
C SER A 72 -23.89 5.45 27.31
N LEU A 73 -23.23 4.90 26.28
CA LEU A 73 -21.99 5.45 25.72
C LEU A 73 -22.20 6.85 25.12
N ILE A 74 -23.33 7.08 24.44
CA ILE A 74 -23.67 8.38 23.85
C ILE A 74 -23.97 9.43 24.95
N ALA A 75 -24.64 9.04 26.04
CA ALA A 75 -24.90 9.93 27.17
C ALA A 75 -23.59 10.33 27.88
N THR A 76 -22.67 9.38 28.06
CA THR A 76 -21.34 9.66 28.64
C THR A 76 -20.51 10.56 27.73
N LEU A 77 -20.53 10.34 26.41
CA LEU A 77 -19.80 11.17 25.45
C LEU A 77 -20.36 12.60 25.36
N HIS A 78 -21.69 12.76 25.37
CA HIS A 78 -22.33 14.09 25.38
C HIS A 78 -22.04 14.86 26.66
N GLN A 79 -22.02 14.18 27.82
CA GLN A 79 -21.61 14.81 29.08
C GLN A 79 -20.13 15.22 29.08
N THR A 80 -19.26 14.44 28.43
CA THR A 80 -17.82 14.76 28.37
C THR A 80 -17.57 15.97 27.47
N ILE A 81 -18.27 16.08 26.34
CA ILE A 81 -18.15 17.20 25.40
C ILE A 81 -18.77 18.49 25.97
N ALA A 82 -19.93 18.40 26.64
CA ALA A 82 -20.56 19.56 27.28
C ALA A 82 -19.71 20.15 28.42
N MET A 83 -18.97 19.29 29.15
CA MET A 83 -18.06 19.73 30.21
C MET A 83 -16.81 20.44 29.68
N GLU A 84 -16.44 20.22 28.42
CA GLU A 84 -15.26 20.82 27.78
C GLU A 84 -15.60 22.17 27.10
N GLU A 85 -16.84 22.33 26.61
CA GLU A 85 -17.36 23.63 26.15
C GLU A 85 -17.60 24.63 27.30
N ASP A 86 -18.08 24.16 28.47
CA ASP A 86 -18.27 25.02 29.65
C ASP A 86 -16.94 25.45 30.31
N ALA A 87 -15.88 24.64 30.17
CA ALA A 87 -14.53 24.99 30.65
C ALA A 87 -13.87 26.06 29.78
N HIS A 88 -14.08 26.01 28.45
CA HIS A 88 -13.55 27.01 27.51
C HIS A 88 -14.29 28.35 27.58
N MET A 89 -15.59 28.36 27.90
CA MET A 89 -16.38 29.59 28.08
C MET A 89 -16.06 30.37 29.38
N MET A 90 -15.41 29.72 30.37
CA MET A 90 -15.00 30.40 31.62
C MET A 90 -13.60 31.01 31.57
N GLU A 91 -12.77 30.71 30.57
CA GLU A 91 -11.43 31.29 30.40
C GLU A 91 -11.41 32.59 29.57
N GLU A 92 -12.53 32.98 28.93
CA GLU A 92 -12.58 34.15 28.02
C GLU A 92 -13.10 35.46 28.67
N PHE A 93 -13.26 35.48 30.00
CA PHE A 93 -13.72 36.65 30.77
C PHE A 93 -12.82 36.94 31.98
N ASP A 94 -11.57 37.36 31.75
CA ASP A 94 -10.84 38.23 32.71
C ASP A 94 -9.51 38.71 32.09
N GLU A 95 -9.53 39.84 31.38
CA GLU A 95 -8.35 40.69 31.18
C GLU A 95 -8.66 42.15 31.56
N ASP A 96 -7.84 42.66 32.51
CA ASP A 96 -7.48 44.04 32.87
C ASP A 96 -8.38 44.93 33.79
N PRO A 97 -7.80 45.91 34.55
CA PRO A 97 -6.73 45.80 35.57
C PRO A 97 -7.04 46.55 36.91
N LEU A 98 -6.23 46.28 37.96
CA LEU A 98 -6.11 46.87 39.33
C LEU A 98 -6.48 48.37 39.53
N PRO A 99 -6.86 48.90 40.75
CA PRO A 99 -6.06 48.74 41.99
C PRO A 99 -6.71 48.88 43.42
N THR A 100 -5.87 48.61 44.43
CA THR A 100 -5.77 49.18 45.82
C THR A 100 -6.62 48.70 47.04
N VAL A 101 -5.88 48.15 48.03
CA VAL A 101 -5.89 48.38 49.51
C VAL A 101 -7.05 47.85 50.39
N GLY A 102 -6.67 47.06 51.44
CA GLY A 102 -7.25 47.22 52.80
C GLY A 102 -7.84 45.99 53.51
N THR A 103 -7.00 45.28 54.30
CA THR A 103 -7.22 44.74 55.67
C THR A 103 -8.57 44.15 56.17
N HIS A 104 -8.43 42.95 56.78
CA HIS A 104 -8.98 42.45 58.07
C HIS A 104 -10.33 41.66 58.18
N LEU A 105 -10.16 40.47 58.81
CA LEU A 105 -11.02 39.68 59.72
C LEU A 105 -12.15 38.73 59.22
N SER A 106 -11.82 37.42 59.35
CA SER A 106 -12.45 36.41 60.23
C SER A 106 -13.85 35.83 60.00
N THR A 107 -13.85 34.52 59.69
CA THR A 107 -14.67 33.39 60.22
C THR A 107 -16.20 33.45 60.15
N ASP A 108 -16.86 32.55 59.41
CA ASP A 108 -17.22 31.21 59.93
C ASP A 108 -17.81 30.24 58.86
N ARG A 109 -17.63 28.95 59.19
CA ARG A 109 -17.93 27.61 58.57
C ARG A 109 -19.07 27.41 57.57
N ILE A 110 -18.87 26.42 56.66
CA ILE A 110 -19.70 25.20 56.37
C ILE A 110 -18.92 24.26 55.40
N PRO A 111 -19.13 22.92 55.41
CA PRO A 111 -18.07 21.93 55.20
C PRO A 111 -17.88 21.41 53.76
N SER A 112 -16.68 20.85 53.56
CA SER A 112 -16.13 20.07 52.44
C SER A 112 -17.13 19.35 51.52
N THR A 113 -17.13 19.73 50.25
CA THR A 113 -17.56 18.87 49.14
C THR A 113 -16.40 18.00 48.65
N THR A 114 -16.68 16.71 48.57
CA THR A 114 -15.86 15.63 48.06
C THR A 114 -15.34 15.93 46.65
N SER A 115 -14.02 16.00 46.49
CA SER A 115 -13.35 16.08 45.20
C SER A 115 -13.60 14.80 44.37
N LEU A 116 -14.18 14.94 43.17
CA LEU A 116 -14.17 13.89 42.16
C LEU A 116 -12.71 13.62 41.71
N PRO A 117 -12.34 12.36 41.42
CA PRO A 117 -10.97 12.03 41.06
C PRO A 117 -10.63 12.51 39.64
N PRO A 118 -9.35 12.85 39.37
CA PRO A 118 -8.90 13.27 38.05
C PRO A 118 -9.11 12.16 37.02
N THR A 119 -9.36 12.54 35.77
CA THR A 119 -9.55 11.69 34.58
C THR A 119 -8.50 10.58 34.41
N SER A 120 -7.30 10.74 34.97
CA SER A 120 -6.27 9.69 35.05
C SER A 120 -6.68 8.46 35.87
N ALA A 121 -7.47 8.62 36.93
CA ALA A 121 -7.94 7.53 37.77
C ALA A 121 -8.98 6.64 37.06
N ILE A 122 -9.82 7.24 36.22
CA ILE A 122 -10.84 6.53 35.43
C ILE A 122 -10.16 5.68 34.34
N ILE A 123 -9.15 6.23 33.68
CA ILE A 123 -8.34 5.52 32.67
C ILE A 123 -7.56 4.37 33.32
N THR A 124 -6.99 4.59 34.52
CA THR A 124 -6.27 3.55 35.27
C THR A 124 -7.21 2.43 35.73
N SER A 125 -8.43 2.75 36.13
CA SER A 125 -9.47 1.77 36.48
C SER A 125 -9.91 0.93 35.27
N LEU A 126 -10.06 1.55 34.09
CA LEU A 126 -10.40 0.86 32.84
C LEU A 126 -9.27 -0.05 32.36
N MET A 127 -8.02 0.38 32.50
CA MET A 127 -6.82 -0.44 32.21
C MET A 127 -6.71 -1.64 33.15
N THR A 128 -7.00 -1.45 34.44
CA THR A 128 -6.95 -2.51 35.45
C THR A 128 -8.03 -3.58 35.21
N GLU A 129 -9.24 -3.16 34.83
CA GLU A 129 -10.34 -4.10 34.57
C GLU A 129 -10.14 -4.87 33.25
N ALA A 130 -9.54 -4.23 32.23
CA ALA A 130 -9.13 -4.88 30.98
C ALA A 130 -8.03 -5.94 31.21
N ALA A 131 -7.04 -5.64 32.07
CA ALA A 131 -5.99 -6.60 32.44
C ALA A 131 -6.56 -7.81 33.22
N LYS A 132 -7.57 -7.57 34.07
CA LYS A 132 -8.27 -8.62 34.84
C LYS A 132 -9.03 -9.58 33.93
N ILE A 133 -9.70 -9.07 32.89
CA ILE A 133 -10.41 -9.87 31.89
C ILE A 133 -9.42 -10.74 31.08
N LEU A 134 -8.26 -10.19 30.71
CA LEU A 134 -7.21 -10.91 29.97
C LEU A 134 -6.53 -12.02 30.80
N SER A 135 -6.39 -11.84 32.12
CA SER A 135 -5.85 -12.88 33.01
C SER A 135 -6.77 -14.09 33.22
N SER A 136 -8.06 -13.97 32.89
CA SER A 136 -9.08 -15.01 33.17
C SER A 136 -9.27 -16.07 32.06
N THR A 137 -8.53 -15.98 30.96
CA THR A 137 -8.76 -16.81 29.74
C THR A 137 -7.61 -17.74 29.33
N LEU A 138 -6.61 -17.98 30.19
CA LEU A 138 -5.54 -18.96 29.95
C LEU A 138 -5.63 -20.13 30.95
N PRO A 139 -5.71 -21.40 30.51
CA PRO A 139 -5.60 -22.53 31.43
C PRO A 139 -4.15 -22.73 31.86
N SER A 140 -3.93 -22.73 33.17
CA SER A 140 -2.68 -23.14 33.81
C SER A 140 -2.44 -24.63 33.62
N THR A 141 -1.33 -25.02 32.99
CA THR A 141 -0.78 -26.38 33.12
C THR A 141 0.52 -26.30 33.92
N SER A 142 0.44 -26.76 35.16
CA SER A 142 1.56 -27.07 36.03
C SER A 142 2.09 -28.46 35.70
N THR A 143 3.41 -28.63 35.70
CA THR A 143 4.03 -29.93 36.01
C THR A 143 5.46 -29.72 36.51
N THR A 144 5.62 -30.00 37.81
CA THR A 144 6.88 -30.16 38.54
C THR A 144 7.32 -31.63 38.56
N HIS A 145 8.60 -31.84 38.90
CA HIS A 145 9.36 -33.09 39.14
C HIS A 145 10.12 -33.64 37.91
N SER A 146 11.38 -34.08 37.99
CA SER A 146 12.31 -34.31 39.11
C SER A 146 13.72 -34.60 38.55
N THR A 147 14.74 -34.31 39.36
CA THR A 147 16.12 -34.82 39.28
C THR A 147 16.19 -36.35 39.30
N SER A 148 16.97 -36.95 38.40
CA SER A 148 17.70 -38.21 38.64
C SER A 148 18.91 -38.34 37.73
N THR A 149 20.05 -38.54 38.37
CA THR A 149 21.35 -39.05 37.91
C THR A 149 21.28 -40.22 36.93
N GLU A 150 22.13 -40.21 35.91
CA GLU A 150 22.82 -41.43 35.42
C GLU A 150 24.14 -41.09 34.72
N ASN A 151 25.15 -41.90 35.03
CA ASN A 151 26.56 -41.81 34.66
C ASN A 151 26.85 -42.50 33.31
N SER A 152 28.04 -42.17 32.79
CA SER A 152 28.87 -42.95 31.84
C SER A 152 28.51 -42.91 30.36
N ALA A 153 29.35 -42.23 29.57
CA ALA A 153 30.47 -42.87 28.88
C ALA A 153 31.14 -41.87 27.88
N THR A 154 32.34 -41.45 28.27
CA THR A 154 33.55 -41.32 27.43
C THR A 154 33.42 -41.62 25.93
N HIS A 155 33.71 -40.61 25.09
CA HIS A 155 34.71 -40.74 24.02
C HIS A 155 35.43 -39.41 23.80
N SER A 156 36.70 -39.42 24.19
CA SER A 156 37.71 -38.38 24.01
C SER A 156 38.28 -38.40 22.60
N PHE A 157 38.40 -37.21 21.99
CA PHE A 157 39.50 -36.90 21.07
C PHE A 157 39.95 -35.45 21.30
N SER A 158 40.97 -35.26 22.14
CA SER A 158 41.90 -34.13 22.13
C SER A 158 42.97 -34.41 21.04
N SER A 159 43.70 -33.48 20.44
CA SER A 159 44.21 -32.14 20.76
C SER A 159 44.62 -31.49 19.42
N ILE A 160 44.87 -30.17 19.32
CA ILE A 160 46.19 -29.55 19.50
C ILE A 160 45.99 -28.02 19.69
N ALA A 161 46.63 -27.49 20.74
CA ALA A 161 46.85 -26.07 21.09
C ALA A 161 47.90 -25.44 20.13
N ASP A 162 48.26 -24.16 20.06
CA ASP A 162 48.21 -22.97 20.92
C ASP A 162 48.69 -21.83 20.00
N THR A 163 48.17 -20.60 20.11
CA THR A 163 49.04 -19.41 20.18
C THR A 163 48.29 -18.24 20.82
N THR A 164 48.88 -17.75 21.90
CA THR A 164 48.47 -16.65 22.77
C THR A 164 48.70 -15.28 22.11
N SER A 165 47.77 -14.33 22.33
CA SER A 165 48.02 -12.89 22.19
C SER A 165 47.54 -12.17 23.45
N PRO A 166 48.31 -11.24 24.02
CA PRO A 166 48.00 -10.59 25.29
C PRO A 166 47.21 -9.30 25.06
N TYR A 167 45.91 -9.31 25.30
CA TYR A 167 45.17 -8.06 25.54
C TYR A 167 44.17 -8.29 26.69
N PRO A 168 44.10 -7.38 27.67
CA PRO A 168 43.12 -7.50 28.74
C PRO A 168 41.73 -7.34 28.13
N SER A 169 40.86 -8.32 28.34
CA SER A 169 39.44 -8.25 28.02
C SER A 169 38.79 -7.21 28.93
N VAL A 170 38.76 -5.96 28.47
CA VAL A 170 37.93 -4.92 29.07
C VAL A 170 36.49 -5.21 28.63
N SER A 171 35.69 -5.75 29.55
CA SER A 171 34.24 -5.79 29.42
C SER A 171 33.73 -4.35 29.51
N VAL A 172 33.48 -3.73 28.35
CA VAL A 172 32.83 -2.43 28.28
C VAL A 172 31.33 -2.67 28.44
N GLU A 173 30.76 -2.18 29.54
CA GLU A 173 29.33 -1.95 29.66
C GLU A 173 28.92 -0.98 28.54
N VAL A 174 28.22 -1.51 27.54
CA VAL A 174 27.51 -0.69 26.55
C VAL A 174 26.44 0.04 27.32
N ALA A 175 26.55 1.37 27.39
CA ALA A 175 25.51 2.23 27.94
C ALA A 175 24.16 1.86 27.31
N ASP A 176 23.13 1.65 28.14
CA ASP A 176 21.75 1.34 27.77
C ASP A 176 21.31 2.18 26.57
N SER A 177 21.41 1.62 25.36
CA SER A 177 20.61 2.09 24.25
C SER A 177 19.20 1.64 24.56
N GLU A 178 18.36 2.54 25.08
CA GLU A 178 16.91 2.32 25.19
C GLU A 178 16.46 1.66 23.89
N GLU A 179 16.08 0.38 23.94
CA GLU A 179 15.62 -0.31 22.74
C GLU A 179 14.34 0.44 22.31
N LEU A 180 14.45 1.18 21.20
CA LEU A 180 13.36 1.93 20.59
C LEU A 180 12.35 0.92 19.99
N LEU A 181 11.59 0.28 20.86
CA LEU A 181 10.57 -0.71 20.55
C LEU A 181 9.17 -0.12 20.69
N PHE A 182 8.21 -0.81 20.09
CA PHE A 182 6.80 -0.50 20.24
C PHE A 182 6.35 -0.43 21.70
N SER A 183 5.66 0.66 22.02
CA SER A 183 4.85 0.76 23.23
C SER A 183 3.58 -0.08 23.10
N VAL A 184 2.90 -0.31 24.23
CA VAL A 184 1.60 -1.00 24.23
C VAL A 184 0.57 -0.28 23.35
N VAL A 185 0.61 1.06 23.32
CA VAL A 185 -0.30 1.87 22.50
C VAL A 185 -0.06 1.62 21.01
N ASP A 186 1.19 1.45 20.60
CA ASP A 186 1.54 1.14 19.20
C ASP A 186 0.95 -0.20 18.75
N TYR A 187 1.06 -1.22 19.61
CA TYR A 187 0.42 -2.52 19.36
C TYR A 187 -1.10 -2.42 19.30
N VAL A 188 -1.73 -1.63 20.18
CA VAL A 188 -3.20 -1.44 20.18
C VAL A 188 -3.66 -0.81 18.86
N ILE A 189 -3.00 0.24 18.38
CA ILE A 189 -3.37 0.90 17.11
C ILE A 189 -3.20 -0.09 15.94
N PHE A 190 -2.08 -0.81 15.92
CA PHE A 190 -1.79 -1.80 14.88
C PHE A 190 -2.81 -2.95 14.84
N ILE A 191 -3.10 -3.55 16.00
CA ILE A 191 -4.08 -4.64 16.11
C ILE A 191 -5.48 -4.13 15.78
N SER A 192 -5.83 -2.92 16.18
CA SER A 192 -7.13 -2.30 15.86
C SER A 192 -7.32 -2.13 14.35
N MET A 193 -6.28 -1.72 13.62
CA MET A 193 -6.33 -1.62 12.15
C MET A 193 -6.55 -2.99 11.48
N LEU A 194 -5.86 -4.04 11.96
CA LEU A 194 -6.04 -5.40 11.44
C LEU A 194 -7.45 -5.93 11.75
N LEU A 195 -7.93 -5.73 12.97
CA LEU A 195 -9.25 -6.15 13.40
C LEU A 195 -10.34 -5.44 12.60
N LEU A 196 -10.22 -4.12 12.40
CA LEU A 196 -11.17 -3.35 11.59
C LEU A 196 -11.23 -3.86 10.15
N SER A 197 -10.08 -4.17 9.53
CA SER A 197 -10.02 -4.75 8.19
C SER A 197 -10.72 -6.12 8.14
N ALA A 198 -10.49 -6.98 9.14
CA ALA A 198 -11.14 -8.28 9.25
C ALA A 198 -12.66 -8.17 9.46
N LEU A 199 -13.10 -7.25 10.32
CA LEU A 199 -14.51 -7.02 10.63
C LEU A 199 -15.29 -6.54 9.40
N ILE A 200 -14.69 -5.72 8.53
CA ILE A 200 -15.32 -5.30 7.27
C ILE A 200 -15.49 -6.48 6.32
N GLY A 201 -14.47 -7.34 6.23
CA GLY A 201 -14.57 -8.60 5.48
C GLY A 201 -15.72 -9.47 5.99
N VAL A 202 -15.80 -9.68 7.31
CA VAL A 202 -16.87 -10.44 7.96
C VAL A 202 -18.25 -9.80 7.74
N TYR A 203 -18.34 -8.47 7.84
CA TYR A 203 -19.57 -7.73 7.59
C TYR A 203 -20.10 -8.00 6.17
N PHE A 204 -19.27 -7.82 5.15
CA PHE A 204 -19.69 -8.04 3.76
C PHE A 204 -19.90 -9.51 3.40
N GLY A 205 -19.21 -10.43 4.07
CA GLY A 205 -19.36 -11.87 3.81
C GLY A 205 -20.59 -12.50 4.48
N PHE A 206 -20.96 -12.08 5.70
CA PHE A 206 -22.01 -12.73 6.49
C PHE A 206 -23.21 -11.83 6.82
N LEU A 207 -22.99 -10.53 7.03
CA LEU A 207 -24.00 -9.60 7.56
C LEU A 207 -24.62 -8.70 6.48
N SER A 208 -23.98 -8.55 5.33
CA SER A 208 -24.49 -7.78 4.21
C SER A 208 -25.76 -8.41 3.63
N LYS A 209 -26.81 -7.61 3.43
CA LYS A 209 -28.04 -8.01 2.72
C LYS A 209 -27.73 -8.46 1.28
N VAL A 210 -26.63 -8.00 0.68
CA VAL A 210 -26.17 -8.44 -0.64
C VAL A 210 -25.14 -9.57 -0.48
N LYS A 211 -25.61 -10.80 -0.72
CA LYS A 211 -24.79 -12.01 -0.61
C LYS A 211 -23.77 -12.08 -1.76
N GLN A 212 -22.53 -12.43 -1.41
CA GLN A 212 -21.42 -12.62 -2.34
C GLN A 212 -21.43 -14.01 -3.01
N ASP A 213 -22.63 -14.54 -3.29
CA ASP A 213 -22.85 -15.88 -3.83
C ASP A 213 -22.87 -15.92 -5.37
N ASN A 214 -22.76 -14.75 -6.01
CA ASN A 214 -22.78 -14.57 -7.47
C ASN A 214 -21.45 -14.03 -7.96
N THR A 215 -20.91 -14.59 -9.04
CA THR A 215 -19.64 -14.19 -9.67
C THR A 215 -19.63 -12.72 -10.07
N LYS A 216 -20.74 -12.19 -10.61
CA LYS A 216 -20.85 -10.76 -10.97
C LYS A 216 -20.78 -9.85 -9.74
N GLU A 217 -21.33 -10.29 -8.62
CA GLU A 217 -21.31 -9.52 -7.37
C GLU A 217 -19.92 -9.61 -6.72
N TYR A 218 -19.36 -10.81 -6.64
CA TYR A 218 -18.03 -11.07 -6.08
C TYR A 218 -16.92 -10.35 -6.85
N LEU A 219 -16.98 -10.36 -8.18
CA LEU A 219 -15.98 -9.74 -9.06
C LEU A 219 -16.28 -8.27 -9.36
N LEU A 220 -17.51 -7.83 -9.61
CA LEU A 220 -17.77 -6.46 -10.09
C LEU A 220 -18.51 -5.56 -9.08
N GLY A 221 -18.88 -6.09 -7.92
CA GLY A 221 -19.62 -5.34 -6.90
C GLY A 221 -20.95 -4.76 -7.39
N GLY A 222 -21.54 -5.33 -8.44
CA GLY A 222 -22.84 -4.95 -8.98
C GLY A 222 -22.87 -3.66 -9.83
N LYS A 223 -21.72 -3.05 -10.18
CA LYS A 223 -21.61 -1.81 -10.98
C LYS A 223 -22.30 -0.56 -10.40
N THR A 224 -22.59 -0.56 -9.11
CA THR A 224 -23.26 0.55 -8.40
C THR A 224 -22.28 1.37 -7.56
N MET A 225 -20.97 1.20 -7.75
CA MET A 225 -19.98 1.82 -6.90
C MET A 225 -19.82 3.32 -7.22
N ASN A 226 -19.68 4.12 -6.16
CA ASN A 226 -19.47 5.55 -6.27
C ASN A 226 -18.00 5.86 -6.64
N LYS A 227 -17.76 7.02 -7.26
CA LYS A 227 -16.43 7.47 -7.73
C LYS A 227 -15.38 7.53 -6.63
N PHE A 228 -15.75 7.94 -5.41
CA PHE A 228 -14.79 8.16 -4.33
C PHE A 228 -14.22 6.84 -3.78
N PRO A 229 -15.03 5.84 -3.33
CA PRO A 229 -14.50 4.55 -2.90
C PRO A 229 -13.70 3.84 -3.98
N VAL A 230 -14.12 3.92 -5.25
CA VAL A 230 -13.38 3.34 -6.38
C VAL A 230 -12.02 4.01 -6.55
N SER A 231 -11.97 5.34 -6.51
CA SER A 231 -10.72 6.08 -6.62
C SER A 231 -9.81 5.83 -5.42
N ALA A 232 -10.34 5.85 -4.20
CA ALA A 232 -9.58 5.56 -2.98
C ALA A 232 -9.01 4.14 -3.01
N SER A 233 -9.80 3.16 -3.44
CA SER A 233 -9.35 1.77 -3.60
C SER A 233 -8.28 1.63 -4.69
N LEU A 234 -8.42 2.32 -5.81
CA LEU A 234 -7.38 2.38 -6.84
C LEU A 234 -6.09 3.00 -6.28
N ILE A 235 -6.18 4.12 -5.55
CA ILE A 235 -5.00 4.76 -4.95
C ILE A 235 -4.36 3.79 -3.96
N ALA A 236 -5.12 3.20 -3.04
CA ALA A 236 -4.62 2.26 -2.04
C ALA A 236 -3.94 1.03 -2.67
N THR A 237 -4.51 0.49 -3.74
CA THR A 237 -3.95 -0.68 -4.44
C THR A 237 -2.62 -0.36 -5.13
N HIS A 238 -2.42 0.89 -5.56
CA HIS A 238 -1.20 1.31 -6.28
C HIS A 238 -0.18 2.04 -5.41
N VAL A 239 -0.59 2.55 -4.25
CA VAL A 239 0.29 2.96 -3.15
C VAL A 239 0.56 1.73 -2.29
N SER A 240 1.53 0.92 -2.71
CA SER A 240 1.97 -0.25 -1.93
C SER A 240 2.94 0.14 -0.80
N GLY A 241 3.26 -0.79 0.10
CA GLY A 241 4.32 -0.60 1.10
C GLY A 241 5.67 -0.23 0.48
N ILE A 242 5.95 -0.69 -0.74
CA ILE A 242 7.14 -0.30 -1.53
C ILE A 242 7.16 1.20 -1.79
N THR A 243 6.00 1.84 -2.00
CA THR A 243 5.91 3.29 -2.15
C THR A 243 6.27 4.01 -0.86
N LEU A 244 5.70 3.56 0.25
CA LEU A 244 5.89 4.23 1.54
C LEU A 244 7.28 4.04 2.12
N LEU A 245 7.99 2.94 1.82
CA LEU A 245 9.31 2.63 2.39
C LEU A 245 10.43 2.60 1.35
N GLY A 246 10.21 2.04 0.17
CA GLY A 246 11.23 1.92 -0.88
C GLY A 246 11.50 3.22 -1.64
N VAL A 247 10.51 4.10 -1.81
CA VAL A 247 10.74 5.40 -2.45
C VAL A 247 11.57 6.34 -1.57
N PRO A 248 11.26 6.50 -0.26
CA PRO A 248 12.13 7.27 0.63
C PRO A 248 13.56 6.74 0.68
N SER A 249 13.76 5.42 0.74
CA SER A 249 15.11 4.82 0.73
C SER A 249 15.85 5.08 -0.59
N GLU A 250 15.15 5.06 -1.74
CA GLU A 250 15.75 5.44 -3.02
C GLU A 250 16.18 6.91 -3.03
N LEU A 251 15.36 7.84 -2.55
CA LEU A 251 15.73 9.26 -2.54
C LEU A 251 16.87 9.56 -1.55
N TYR A 252 16.89 8.88 -0.41
CA TYR A 252 17.98 8.98 0.56
C TYR A 252 19.33 8.58 -0.05
N GLY A 253 19.38 7.46 -0.78
CA GLY A 253 20.61 6.91 -1.34
C GLY A 253 20.98 7.39 -2.74
N HIS A 254 20.00 7.81 -3.54
CA HIS A 254 20.18 8.08 -4.98
C HIS A 254 19.54 9.40 -5.47
N GLY A 255 18.89 10.19 -4.60
CA GLY A 255 18.46 11.56 -4.93
C GLY A 255 17.12 11.66 -5.66
N THR A 256 16.76 12.88 -6.07
CA THR A 256 15.40 13.25 -6.51
C THR A 256 15.03 12.82 -7.92
N GLN A 257 15.89 12.14 -8.68
CA GLN A 257 15.62 11.71 -10.06
C GLN A 257 14.30 10.92 -10.16
N TYR A 258 14.00 10.03 -9.19
CA TYR A 258 12.77 9.24 -9.20
C TYR A 258 11.50 10.10 -9.09
N TRP A 259 11.59 11.30 -8.49
CA TRP A 259 10.45 12.22 -8.33
C TRP A 259 9.86 12.70 -9.66
N LEU A 260 10.61 12.54 -10.77
CA LEU A 260 10.06 12.72 -12.13
C LEU A 260 8.95 11.72 -12.50
N CYS A 261 8.65 10.73 -11.64
CA CYS A 261 7.48 9.88 -11.78
C CYS A 261 6.16 10.65 -11.88
N ILE A 262 6.10 11.93 -11.44
CA ILE A 262 4.94 12.81 -11.62
C ILE A 262 4.65 13.02 -13.12
N ILE A 263 5.67 13.27 -13.94
CA ILE A 263 5.52 13.44 -15.39
C ILE A 263 5.02 12.13 -16.01
N ALA A 264 5.55 11.00 -15.52
CA ALA A 264 5.09 9.69 -15.93
C ALA A 264 3.60 9.47 -15.60
N ALA A 265 3.14 9.90 -14.41
CA ALA A 265 1.75 9.84 -13.98
C ALA A 265 0.80 10.58 -14.93
N PHE A 266 1.14 11.82 -15.30
CA PHE A 266 0.36 12.61 -16.26
C PHE A 266 0.28 11.93 -17.63
N SER A 267 1.42 11.42 -18.12
CA SER A 267 1.50 10.72 -19.40
C SER A 267 0.62 9.47 -19.41
N VAL A 268 0.66 8.68 -18.32
CA VAL A 268 -0.16 7.47 -18.17
C VAL A 268 -1.65 7.82 -18.12
N ASN A 269 -2.05 8.87 -17.39
CA ASN A 269 -3.44 9.32 -17.32
C ASN A 269 -4.01 9.64 -18.71
N ILE A 270 -3.27 10.41 -19.53
CA ILE A 270 -3.69 10.75 -20.90
C ILE A 270 -3.88 9.49 -21.74
N LEU A 271 -2.92 8.56 -21.71
CA LEU A 271 -2.99 7.33 -22.50
C LEU A 271 -4.14 6.42 -22.04
N MET A 272 -4.37 6.32 -20.73
CA MET A 272 -5.52 5.63 -20.17
C MET A 272 -6.84 6.20 -20.66
N GLU A 273 -7.00 7.53 -20.58
CA GLU A 273 -8.24 8.22 -20.91
C GLU A 273 -8.57 8.15 -22.42
N LYS A 274 -7.55 8.12 -23.27
CA LYS A 274 -7.69 8.15 -24.74
C LYS A 274 -7.70 6.78 -25.40
N ILE A 275 -6.95 5.81 -24.88
CA ILE A 275 -6.76 4.49 -25.53
C ILE A 275 -7.52 3.41 -24.75
N TYR A 276 -7.05 3.08 -23.54
CA TYR A 276 -7.42 1.84 -22.88
C TYR A 276 -8.82 1.88 -22.27
N LEU A 277 -9.13 2.91 -21.49
CA LEU A 277 -10.39 3.00 -20.75
C LEU A 277 -11.61 3.02 -21.67
N PRO A 278 -11.66 3.81 -22.76
CA PRO A 278 -12.81 3.79 -23.68
C PRO A 278 -13.06 2.42 -24.32
N VAL A 279 -11.99 1.68 -24.69
CA VAL A 279 -12.12 0.37 -25.33
C VAL A 279 -12.73 -0.65 -24.36
N PHE A 280 -12.21 -0.73 -23.13
CA PHE A 280 -12.77 -1.65 -22.14
C PHE A 280 -14.20 -1.27 -21.74
N TYR A 281 -14.49 0.04 -21.65
CA TYR A 281 -15.83 0.51 -21.31
C TYR A 281 -16.85 0.23 -22.41
N ASP A 282 -16.50 0.33 -23.69
CA ASP A 282 -17.41 0.01 -24.80
C ASP A 282 -17.72 -1.50 -24.90
N LEU A 283 -16.82 -2.34 -24.41
CA LEU A 283 -16.94 -3.80 -24.47
C LEU A 283 -17.59 -4.41 -23.22
N GLN A 284 -17.50 -3.75 -22.07
CA GLN A 284 -18.09 -4.19 -20.79
C GLN A 284 -17.72 -5.64 -20.41
N VAL A 285 -16.51 -6.08 -20.73
CA VAL A 285 -16.01 -7.43 -20.43
C VAL A 285 -15.71 -7.61 -18.94
N THR A 286 -16.01 -8.78 -18.39
CA THR A 286 -15.72 -9.14 -16.98
C THR A 286 -14.22 -9.40 -16.75
N SER A 287 -13.56 -10.01 -17.74
CA SER A 287 -12.11 -10.22 -17.81
C SER A 287 -11.55 -9.39 -18.96
N VAL A 288 -10.50 -8.61 -18.70
CA VAL A 288 -9.77 -7.89 -19.74
C VAL A 288 -9.18 -8.87 -20.75
N PHE A 289 -8.91 -10.12 -20.38
CA PHE A 289 -8.37 -11.10 -21.32
C PHE A 289 -9.41 -11.58 -22.34
N THR A 290 -10.71 -11.43 -22.05
CA THR A 290 -11.79 -11.64 -23.04
C THR A 290 -11.67 -10.69 -24.23
N TYR A 291 -11.13 -9.48 -24.02
CA TYR A 291 -10.81 -8.57 -25.13
C TYR A 291 -9.83 -9.23 -26.12
N LEU A 292 -8.77 -9.87 -25.61
CA LEU A 292 -7.76 -10.52 -26.43
C LEU A 292 -8.31 -11.75 -27.16
N GLU A 293 -9.24 -12.50 -26.54
CA GLU A 293 -9.95 -13.57 -27.23
C GLU A 293 -10.81 -13.05 -28.39
N THR A 294 -11.52 -11.95 -28.16
CA THR A 294 -12.38 -11.34 -29.18
C THR A 294 -11.55 -10.75 -30.32
N ARG A 295 -10.36 -10.21 -30.02
CA ARG A 295 -9.46 -9.57 -30.98
C ARG A 295 -8.61 -10.57 -31.76
N PHE A 296 -8.17 -11.64 -31.12
CA PHE A 296 -7.30 -12.66 -31.68
C PHE A 296 -7.98 -14.01 -31.53
N ASP A 297 -7.59 -14.77 -30.52
CA ASP A 297 -8.23 -16.02 -30.19
C ASP A 297 -8.01 -16.39 -28.72
N ARG A 298 -8.55 -17.55 -28.38
CA ARG A 298 -8.51 -18.08 -27.04
C ARG A 298 -7.11 -18.41 -26.53
N THR A 299 -6.19 -18.79 -27.42
CA THR A 299 -4.80 -19.07 -27.03
C THR A 299 -4.13 -17.79 -26.53
N VAL A 300 -4.39 -16.64 -27.17
CA VAL A 300 -3.91 -15.34 -26.69
C VAL A 300 -4.50 -14.98 -25.33
N ARG A 301 -5.80 -15.22 -25.11
CA ARG A 301 -6.45 -15.01 -23.81
C ARG A 301 -5.79 -15.80 -22.70
N SER A 302 -5.62 -17.12 -22.89
CA SER A 302 -4.98 -17.97 -21.89
C SER A 302 -3.51 -17.59 -21.65
N ALA A 303 -2.76 -17.22 -22.70
CA ALA A 303 -1.39 -16.75 -22.56
C ALA A 303 -1.31 -15.45 -21.74
N ALA A 304 -2.15 -14.46 -22.05
CA ALA A 304 -2.15 -13.18 -21.31
C ALA A 304 -2.54 -13.37 -19.83
N SER A 305 -3.57 -14.19 -19.57
CA SER A 305 -3.99 -14.51 -18.21
C SER A 305 -2.88 -15.23 -17.43
N PHE A 306 -2.14 -16.13 -18.07
CA PHE A 306 -0.96 -16.78 -17.47
C PHE A 306 0.17 -15.78 -17.15
N VAL A 307 0.50 -14.88 -18.08
CA VAL A 307 1.54 -13.86 -17.86
C VAL A 307 1.12 -12.91 -16.73
N TYR A 308 -0.15 -12.54 -16.65
CA TYR A 308 -0.70 -11.76 -15.53
C TYR A 308 -0.62 -12.51 -14.20
N ALA A 309 -0.97 -13.79 -14.19
CA ALA A 309 -0.83 -14.63 -13.00
C ALA A 309 0.62 -14.66 -12.52
N LEU A 310 1.56 -14.89 -13.43
CA LEU A 310 2.99 -14.86 -13.11
C LEU A 310 3.42 -13.49 -12.55
N ALA A 311 2.96 -12.38 -13.16
CA ALA A 311 3.24 -11.02 -12.69
C ALA A 311 2.79 -10.82 -11.23
N CYS A 312 1.57 -11.24 -10.90
CA CYS A 312 1.04 -11.16 -9.54
C CYS A 312 1.84 -12.03 -8.56
N MET A 313 2.17 -13.27 -8.93
CA MET A 313 2.93 -14.18 -8.07
C MET A 313 4.35 -13.67 -7.76
N ILE A 314 4.94 -12.89 -8.66
CA ILE A 314 6.24 -12.25 -8.45
C ILE A 314 6.12 -10.98 -7.60
N TYR A 315 5.09 -10.17 -7.84
CA TYR A 315 4.95 -8.86 -7.21
C TYR A 315 4.43 -8.91 -5.77
N ILE A 316 3.40 -9.72 -5.49
CA ILE A 316 2.73 -9.75 -4.18
C ILE A 316 3.70 -10.11 -3.03
N PRO A 317 4.60 -11.10 -3.15
CA PRO A 317 5.52 -11.44 -2.06
C PRO A 317 6.46 -10.28 -1.68
N ILE A 318 6.92 -9.50 -2.66
CA ILE A 318 7.75 -8.32 -2.41
C ILE A 318 6.93 -7.26 -1.66
N VAL A 319 5.67 -7.06 -2.05
CA VAL A 319 4.77 -6.11 -1.38
C VAL A 319 4.52 -6.48 0.07
N VAL A 320 4.37 -7.77 0.40
CA VAL A 320 4.17 -8.28 1.76
C VAL A 320 5.46 -8.21 2.60
N TYR A 321 6.62 -8.44 1.97
CA TYR A 321 7.91 -8.39 2.64
C TYR A 321 8.22 -7.02 3.28
N VAL A 322 7.90 -5.93 2.57
CA VAL A 322 8.21 -4.56 3.01
C VAL A 322 7.64 -4.18 4.37
N PRO A 323 6.32 -4.27 4.61
CA PRO A 323 5.75 -3.96 5.93
C PRO A 323 6.25 -4.93 7.01
N ALA A 324 6.49 -6.21 6.68
CA ALA A 324 7.03 -7.17 7.62
C ALA A 324 8.46 -6.81 8.06
N LEU A 325 9.28 -6.29 7.14
CA LEU A 325 10.60 -5.73 7.44
C LEU A 325 10.49 -4.52 8.37
N ALA A 326 9.59 -3.59 8.07
CA ALA A 326 9.36 -2.41 8.92
C ALA A 326 8.92 -2.82 10.33
N PHE A 327 7.96 -3.74 10.45
CA PHE A 327 7.47 -4.25 11.73
C PHE A 327 8.57 -4.91 12.54
N SER A 328 9.35 -5.79 11.90
CA SER A 328 10.43 -6.51 12.57
C SER A 328 11.49 -5.55 13.13
N GLN A 329 11.78 -4.46 12.40
CA GLN A 329 12.75 -3.46 12.82
C GLN A 329 12.32 -2.67 14.08
N VAL A 330 11.01 -2.45 14.27
CA VAL A 330 10.49 -1.61 15.36
C VAL A 330 9.91 -2.41 16.53
N THR A 331 9.71 -3.71 16.36
CA THR A 331 9.19 -4.61 17.41
C THR A 331 10.20 -5.64 17.89
N GLY A 332 11.27 -5.88 17.13
CA GLY A 332 12.18 -7.00 17.37
C GLY A 332 11.57 -8.37 17.06
N ILE A 333 10.28 -8.44 16.68
CA ILE A 333 9.61 -9.70 16.35
C ILE A 333 10.19 -10.23 15.04
N ASN A 334 10.46 -11.54 15.02
CA ASN A 334 11.03 -12.19 13.86
C ASN A 334 10.14 -12.04 12.62
N LEU A 335 10.74 -11.62 11.50
CA LEU A 335 10.05 -11.42 10.22
C LEU A 335 9.30 -12.67 9.75
N HIS A 336 9.86 -13.85 9.99
CA HIS A 336 9.27 -15.15 9.61
C HIS A 336 8.03 -15.51 10.44
N LEU A 337 7.83 -14.89 11.61
CA LEU A 337 6.64 -15.08 12.43
C LEU A 337 5.52 -14.11 12.05
N ILE A 338 5.85 -12.82 11.90
CA ILE A 338 4.84 -11.80 11.58
C ILE A 338 4.26 -11.99 10.18
N THR A 339 5.09 -12.42 9.20
CA THR A 339 4.69 -12.57 7.80
C THR A 339 3.52 -13.57 7.59
N PRO A 340 3.57 -14.81 8.12
CA PRO A 340 2.42 -15.72 8.02
C PRO A 340 1.16 -15.17 8.70
N VAL A 341 1.29 -14.56 9.88
CA VAL A 341 0.14 -14.02 10.65
C VAL A 341 -0.62 -12.98 9.84
N ILE A 342 0.08 -11.99 9.28
CA ILE A 342 -0.53 -10.89 8.53
C ILE A 342 -1.17 -11.40 7.22
N CYS A 343 -0.53 -12.38 6.57
CA CYS A 343 -1.04 -13.00 5.37
C CYS A 343 -2.31 -13.80 5.65
N ILE A 344 -2.35 -14.56 6.74
CA ILE A 344 -3.54 -15.33 7.15
C ILE A 344 -4.73 -14.39 7.37
N ILE A 345 -4.52 -13.28 8.09
CA ILE A 345 -5.57 -12.26 8.30
C ILE A 345 -6.04 -11.69 6.94
N CYS A 346 -5.10 -11.35 6.06
CA CYS A 346 -5.40 -10.84 4.71
C CYS A 346 -6.22 -11.82 3.88
N ILE A 347 -5.78 -13.08 3.83
CA ILE A 347 -6.43 -14.16 3.09
C ILE A 347 -7.83 -14.38 3.63
N PHE A 348 -8.00 -14.37 4.96
CA PHE A 348 -9.30 -14.56 5.60
C PHE A 348 -10.32 -13.51 5.16
N TYR A 349 -10.03 -12.22 5.34
CA TYR A 349 -11.00 -11.17 5.02
C TYR A 349 -11.25 -11.05 3.51
N THR A 350 -10.25 -11.35 2.68
CA THR A 350 -10.36 -11.34 1.22
C THR A 350 -11.28 -12.48 0.73
N THR A 351 -11.09 -13.68 1.29
CA THR A 351 -11.89 -14.87 0.94
C THR A 351 -13.35 -14.68 1.32
N VAL A 352 -13.61 -14.07 2.49
CA VAL A 352 -14.96 -13.89 3.02
C VAL A 352 -15.71 -12.76 2.31
N GLY A 353 -15.06 -11.62 2.03
CA GLY A 353 -15.73 -10.37 1.69
C GLY A 353 -15.89 -10.03 0.19
N GLY A 354 -15.08 -10.60 -0.72
CA GLY A 354 -15.12 -10.27 -2.17
C GLY A 354 -14.77 -8.82 -2.51
N LEU A 355 -14.98 -8.39 -3.77
CA LEU A 355 -14.52 -7.06 -4.24
C LEU A 355 -15.10 -5.90 -3.42
N ARG A 356 -16.36 -5.97 -2.98
CA ARG A 356 -16.98 -4.90 -2.17
C ARG A 356 -16.26 -4.69 -0.85
N ALA A 357 -15.95 -5.77 -0.14
CA ALA A 357 -15.18 -5.66 1.09
C ALA A 357 -13.80 -5.08 0.82
N VAL A 358 -13.11 -5.58 -0.22
CA VAL A 358 -11.78 -5.09 -0.62
C VAL A 358 -11.81 -3.59 -0.87
N VAL A 359 -12.77 -3.07 -1.65
CA VAL A 359 -12.85 -1.62 -1.94
C VAL A 359 -13.10 -0.78 -0.68
N TRP A 360 -13.88 -1.27 0.28
CA TRP A 360 -14.13 -0.56 1.53
C TRP A 360 -12.98 -0.64 2.51
N THR A 361 -12.34 -1.82 2.66
CA THR A 361 -11.11 -1.95 3.46
C THR A 361 -10.03 -1.05 2.90
N ASP A 362 -9.87 -1.02 1.57
CA ASP A 362 -8.91 -0.15 0.89
C ASP A 362 -9.18 1.33 1.17
N THR A 363 -10.45 1.75 1.20
CA THR A 363 -10.82 3.15 1.46
C THR A 363 -10.41 3.58 2.88
N LEU A 364 -10.62 2.73 3.89
CA LEU A 364 -10.20 3.04 5.26
C LEU A 364 -8.67 2.98 5.40
N GLN A 365 -8.05 1.97 4.80
CA GLN A 365 -6.60 1.81 4.75
C GLN A 365 -5.93 3.01 4.09
N PHE A 366 -6.55 3.60 3.05
CA PHE A 366 -6.09 4.82 2.41
C PHE A 366 -6.07 6.03 3.33
N ILE A 367 -7.11 6.21 4.16
CA ILE A 367 -7.17 7.30 5.13
C ILE A 367 -6.04 7.15 6.16
N LEU A 368 -5.82 5.93 6.67
CA LEU A 368 -4.73 5.64 7.61
C LEU A 368 -3.35 5.88 6.98
N MET A 369 -3.15 5.48 5.71
CA MET A 369 -1.92 5.75 4.97
C MET A 369 -1.61 7.25 4.86
N ILE A 370 -2.61 8.07 4.52
CA ILE A 370 -2.46 9.54 4.43
C ILE A 370 -2.09 10.10 5.80
N GLY A 371 -2.85 9.74 6.84
CA GLY A 371 -2.61 10.23 8.20
C GLY A 371 -1.21 9.91 8.71
N ALA A 372 -0.78 8.64 8.56
CA ALA A 372 0.55 8.17 8.91
C ALA A 372 1.67 8.96 8.18
N THR A 373 1.52 9.13 6.86
CA THR A 373 2.52 9.82 6.04
C THR A 373 2.64 11.30 6.41
N LEU A 374 1.51 11.99 6.58
CA LEU A 374 1.49 13.40 6.95
C LEU A 374 2.05 13.65 8.35
N ALA A 375 1.71 12.80 9.32
CA ALA A 375 2.21 12.92 10.68
C ALA A 375 3.76 12.85 10.73
N ILE A 376 4.37 11.91 10.02
CA ILE A 376 5.83 11.78 9.95
C ILE A 376 6.49 12.95 9.23
N ILE A 377 5.89 13.44 8.15
CA ILE A 377 6.42 14.61 7.43
C ILE A 377 6.42 15.83 8.35
N PHE A 378 5.32 16.08 9.04
CA PHE A 378 5.20 17.23 9.94
C PHE A 378 6.22 17.18 11.08
N LEU A 379 6.27 16.05 11.80
CA LEU A 379 7.22 15.86 12.90
C LEU A 379 8.67 15.89 12.43
N GLY A 380 8.91 15.35 11.25
CA GLY A 380 10.23 15.38 10.64
C GLY A 380 10.71 16.77 10.30
N ILE A 381 9.85 17.60 9.68
CA ILE A 381 10.16 19.00 9.38
C ILE A 381 10.52 19.73 10.67
N ALA A 382 9.73 19.54 11.73
CA ALA A 382 9.99 20.11 13.04
C ALA A 382 11.32 19.61 13.64
N SER A 383 11.69 18.34 13.41
CA SER A 383 12.92 17.74 13.94
C SER A 383 14.20 18.22 13.26
N VAL A 384 14.12 18.73 12.04
CA VAL A 384 15.26 19.23 11.25
C VAL A 384 15.46 20.74 11.45
N GLY A 385 14.40 21.49 11.72
CA GLY A 385 14.44 22.96 11.93
C GLY A 385 13.48 23.74 11.04
N GLY A 386 12.98 23.11 9.97
CA GLY A 386 12.04 23.73 9.03
C GLY A 386 12.14 23.11 7.64
N PHE A 387 11.21 23.48 6.76
CA PHE A 387 11.20 22.99 5.38
C PHE A 387 12.45 23.47 4.60
N VAL A 388 12.88 24.71 4.85
CA VAL A 388 14.04 25.31 4.19
C VAL A 388 15.32 24.56 4.55
N ASP A 389 15.52 24.24 5.83
CA ASP A 389 16.68 23.47 6.29
C ASP A 389 16.76 22.09 5.64
N VAL A 390 15.60 21.43 5.44
CA VAL A 390 15.53 20.15 4.72
C VAL A 390 15.99 20.30 3.28
N TRP A 391 15.55 21.36 2.61
CA TRP A 391 15.90 21.63 1.22
C TRP A 391 17.38 21.95 1.07
N GLU A 392 17.91 22.83 1.92
CA GLU A 392 19.33 23.21 1.92
C GLU A 392 20.25 22.04 2.28
N ALA A 393 19.86 21.20 3.24
CA ALA A 393 20.60 19.98 3.56
C ALA A 393 20.65 19.04 2.37
N ALA A 394 19.51 18.81 1.70
CA ALA A 394 19.44 18.00 0.48
C ALA A 394 20.30 18.58 -0.65
N GLU A 395 20.39 19.90 -0.77
CA GLU A 395 21.26 20.58 -1.74
C GLU A 395 22.75 20.39 -1.42
N ARG A 396 23.17 20.62 -0.17
CA ARG A 396 24.56 20.38 0.29
C ARG A 396 24.98 18.94 0.09
N GLY A 397 24.06 18.00 0.27
CA GLY A 397 24.26 16.59 -0.01
C GLY A 397 24.28 16.23 -1.50
N GLY A 398 23.91 17.13 -2.41
CA GLY A 398 23.78 16.81 -3.83
C GLY A 398 22.62 15.85 -4.15
N ARG A 399 21.59 15.78 -3.29
CA ARG A 399 20.41 14.91 -3.49
C ARG A 399 19.41 15.53 -4.47
N LEU A 400 19.43 16.86 -4.64
CA LEU A 400 18.52 17.60 -5.52
C LEU A 400 18.93 17.53 -6.99
N VAL A 401 18.84 16.34 -7.59
CA VAL A 401 19.14 16.10 -9.00
C VAL A 401 17.87 15.71 -9.76
N PHE A 402 16.97 16.67 -9.97
CA PHE A 402 15.71 16.41 -10.67
C PHE A 402 15.93 16.06 -12.14
N PHE A 403 16.65 16.91 -12.86
CA PHE A 403 16.78 16.83 -14.32
C PHE A 403 18.16 16.32 -14.76
N ASN A 404 18.47 15.07 -14.43
CA ASN A 404 19.60 14.41 -15.10
C ASN A 404 19.22 14.10 -16.55
N MET A 405 19.65 14.96 -17.48
CA MET A 405 19.30 14.87 -18.91
C MET A 405 20.17 13.90 -19.71
N ASN A 406 21.00 13.07 -19.06
CA ASN A 406 21.81 12.07 -19.74
C ASN A 406 20.90 11.02 -20.44
N PRO A 407 20.94 10.92 -21.78
CA PRO A 407 20.11 9.99 -22.54
C PRO A 407 20.64 8.55 -22.56
N ASP A 408 21.83 8.31 -21.99
CA ASP A 408 22.42 6.97 -21.90
C ASP A 408 21.46 6.00 -21.15
N PRO A 409 21.01 4.91 -21.79
CA PRO A 409 20.06 3.97 -21.19
C PRO A 409 20.69 3.05 -20.12
N PHE A 410 22.02 3.08 -19.97
CA PHE A 410 22.76 2.28 -18.99
C PHE A 410 22.95 3.00 -17.65
N VAL A 411 22.55 4.26 -17.54
CA VAL A 411 22.54 4.97 -16.25
C VAL A 411 21.38 4.49 -15.38
N ARG A 412 21.62 4.34 -14.06
CA ARG A 412 20.60 3.84 -13.12
C ARG A 412 19.27 4.60 -13.25
N THR A 413 19.32 5.93 -13.13
CA THR A 413 18.15 6.82 -13.23
C THR A 413 18.53 8.13 -13.93
N SER A 414 17.71 8.53 -14.90
CA SER A 414 17.76 9.83 -15.59
C SER A 414 16.35 10.29 -15.90
N PHE A 415 16.20 11.51 -16.41
CA PHE A 415 14.93 12.01 -16.92
C PHE A 415 14.31 11.02 -17.92
N TRP A 416 15.12 10.51 -18.84
CA TRP A 416 14.66 9.59 -19.88
C TRP A 416 14.24 8.24 -19.33
N THR A 417 15.03 7.66 -18.41
CA THR A 417 14.75 6.32 -17.89
C THR A 417 13.51 6.33 -17.00
N VAL A 418 13.35 7.36 -16.16
CA VAL A 418 12.18 7.52 -15.30
C VAL A 418 10.96 7.89 -16.14
N THR A 419 11.00 8.90 -17.00
CA THR A 419 9.79 9.33 -17.72
C THR A 419 9.29 8.28 -18.70
N PHE A 420 10.14 7.69 -19.56
CA PHE A 420 9.67 6.73 -20.57
C PHE A 420 9.59 5.29 -20.05
N GLY A 421 10.59 4.86 -19.29
CA GLY A 421 10.64 3.52 -18.71
C GLY A 421 9.52 3.29 -17.70
N LEU A 422 9.42 4.17 -16.69
CA LEU A 422 8.40 4.06 -15.65
C LEU A 422 6.99 4.25 -16.22
N SER A 423 6.77 5.20 -17.15
CA SER A 423 5.47 5.34 -17.81
C SER A 423 5.02 4.06 -18.47
N THR A 424 5.91 3.35 -19.18
CA THR A 424 5.55 2.11 -19.87
C THR A 424 5.11 1.04 -18.87
N MET A 425 5.86 0.85 -17.78
CA MET A 425 5.47 -0.07 -16.73
C MET A 425 4.16 0.34 -16.06
N TRP A 426 3.92 1.63 -15.84
CA TRP A 426 2.70 2.12 -15.23
C TRP A 426 1.49 1.98 -16.15
N ILE A 427 1.63 2.19 -17.46
CA ILE A 427 0.56 1.91 -18.41
C ILE A 427 0.24 0.41 -18.40
N ALA A 428 1.22 -0.48 -18.27
CA ALA A 428 0.95 -1.91 -18.11
C ALA A 428 0.13 -2.19 -16.84
N ASN A 429 0.56 -1.64 -15.71
CA ASN A 429 -0.03 -1.91 -14.40
C ASN A 429 -1.39 -1.21 -14.17
N LEU A 430 -1.66 -0.13 -14.90
CA LEU A 430 -2.90 0.65 -14.79
C LEU A 430 -3.82 0.38 -15.98
N GLY A 431 -3.31 0.50 -17.19
CA GLY A 431 -4.06 0.47 -18.44
C GLY A 431 -4.65 -0.88 -18.79
N VAL A 432 -3.92 -1.97 -18.50
CA VAL A 432 -4.28 -3.32 -18.97
C VAL A 432 -4.31 -4.38 -17.87
N SER A 433 -3.95 -4.00 -16.65
CA SER A 433 -4.08 -4.87 -15.48
C SER A 433 -5.55 -5.11 -15.15
N GLN A 434 -5.93 -6.39 -15.01
CA GLN A 434 -7.30 -6.77 -14.67
C GLN A 434 -7.80 -6.02 -13.43
N GLY A 435 -7.02 -5.97 -12.35
CA GLY A 435 -7.49 -5.42 -11.07
C GLY A 435 -7.79 -3.92 -11.13
N CYS A 436 -7.09 -3.18 -11.99
CA CYS A 436 -7.29 -1.76 -12.20
C CYS A 436 -8.51 -1.51 -13.09
N VAL A 437 -8.55 -2.16 -14.27
CA VAL A 437 -9.65 -2.01 -15.23
C VAL A 437 -10.99 -2.44 -14.63
N GLN A 438 -11.01 -3.53 -13.87
CA GLN A 438 -12.21 -4.06 -13.21
C GLN A 438 -12.87 -3.04 -12.27
N ARG A 439 -12.09 -2.22 -11.57
CA ARG A 439 -12.58 -1.13 -10.71
C ARG A 439 -13.16 0.02 -11.53
N PHE A 440 -12.52 0.38 -12.64
CA PHE A 440 -13.06 1.39 -13.55
C PHE A 440 -14.33 0.93 -14.28
N LEU A 441 -14.55 -0.38 -14.44
CA LEU A 441 -15.79 -0.94 -14.98
C LEU A 441 -16.88 -1.15 -13.92
N ALA A 442 -16.58 -0.92 -12.64
CA ALA A 442 -17.53 -1.03 -11.53
C ALA A 442 -18.34 0.27 -11.27
N VAL A 443 -18.04 1.36 -12.00
CA VAL A 443 -18.82 2.60 -11.97
C VAL A 443 -19.85 2.61 -13.12
N PRO A 444 -20.96 3.38 -13.00
CA PRO A 444 -22.08 3.29 -13.93
C PRO A 444 -21.83 3.88 -15.33
N ASP A 445 -20.96 4.91 -15.44
CA ASP A 445 -20.72 5.63 -16.69
C ASP A 445 -19.23 5.87 -16.99
N LEU A 446 -18.87 5.92 -18.28
CA LEU A 446 -17.51 6.25 -18.72
C LEU A 446 -17.07 7.64 -18.24
N LYS A 447 -18.01 8.60 -18.18
CA LYS A 447 -17.72 9.95 -17.65
C LYS A 447 -17.32 9.89 -16.17
N VAL A 448 -17.96 9.01 -15.40
CA VAL A 448 -17.63 8.79 -13.99
C VAL A 448 -16.28 8.08 -13.89
N ALA A 449 -16.03 7.07 -14.73
CA ALA A 449 -14.73 6.36 -14.78
C ALA A 449 -13.56 7.32 -15.07
N LYS A 450 -13.72 8.23 -16.05
CA LYS A 450 -12.72 9.27 -16.37
C LYS A 450 -12.50 10.24 -15.20
N LYS A 451 -13.57 10.66 -14.51
CA LYS A 451 -13.44 11.49 -13.30
C LYS A 451 -12.72 10.73 -12.18
N SER A 452 -13.01 9.45 -11.99
CA SER A 452 -12.30 8.58 -11.04
C SER A 452 -10.81 8.46 -11.38
N LEU A 453 -10.46 8.34 -12.68
CA LEU A 453 -9.08 8.29 -13.15
C LEU A 453 -8.30 9.57 -12.79
N ILE A 454 -8.93 10.74 -12.90
CA ILE A 454 -8.33 12.03 -12.50
C ILE A 454 -8.08 12.09 -10.99
N ILE A 455 -9.08 11.72 -10.17
CA ILE A 455 -8.95 11.68 -8.71
C ILE A 455 -7.85 10.71 -8.30
N PHE A 456 -7.83 9.52 -8.90
CA PHE A 456 -6.79 8.51 -8.70
C PHE A 456 -5.39 9.04 -9.04
N THR A 457 -5.23 9.70 -10.20
CA THR A 457 -3.95 10.25 -10.63
C THR A 457 -3.47 11.34 -9.66
N ALA A 458 -4.36 12.23 -9.23
CA ALA A 458 -4.03 13.27 -8.25
C ALA A 458 -3.59 12.67 -6.90
N GLY A 459 -4.31 11.67 -6.41
CA GLY A 459 -3.97 10.96 -5.17
C GLY A 459 -2.63 10.21 -5.25
N LEU A 460 -2.34 9.56 -6.39
CA LEU A 460 -1.05 8.94 -6.63
C LEU A 460 0.11 9.94 -6.62
N ILE A 461 -0.04 11.07 -7.34
CA ILE A 461 0.97 12.13 -7.39
C ILE A 461 1.24 12.67 -5.99
N PHE A 462 0.17 12.94 -5.22
CA PHE A 462 0.26 13.45 -3.86
C PHE A 462 1.07 12.50 -2.96
N ILE A 463 0.66 11.23 -2.85
CA ILE A 463 1.33 10.29 -1.94
C ILE A 463 2.76 9.98 -2.38
N LYS A 464 3.02 9.81 -3.68
CA LYS A 464 4.37 9.60 -4.20
C LYS A 464 5.27 10.80 -3.90
N SER A 465 4.76 12.02 -4.02
CA SER A 465 5.51 13.23 -3.68
C SER A 465 5.79 13.33 -2.19
N CYS A 466 4.82 12.98 -1.34
CA CYS A 466 5.03 12.86 0.10
C CYS A 466 6.13 11.85 0.42
N SER A 467 6.10 10.64 -0.16
CA SER A 467 7.15 9.64 0.03
C SER A 467 8.52 10.11 -0.48
N CYS A 468 8.56 10.82 -1.61
CA CYS A 468 9.80 11.41 -2.09
C CYS A 468 10.35 12.43 -1.07
N PHE A 469 9.49 13.35 -0.62
CA PHE A 469 9.87 14.35 0.37
C PHE A 469 10.35 13.72 1.67
N THR A 470 9.72 12.64 2.15
CA THR A 470 10.20 11.87 3.31
C THR A 470 11.63 11.38 3.13
N GLY A 471 12.04 10.95 1.93
CA GLY A 471 13.43 10.55 1.67
C GLY A 471 14.43 11.70 1.84
N LEU A 472 14.09 12.91 1.38
CA LEU A 472 14.91 14.11 1.60
C LEU A 472 14.95 14.50 3.08
N LEU A 473 13.82 14.37 3.76
CA LEU A 473 13.69 14.67 5.18
C LEU A 473 14.58 13.77 6.04
N MET A 474 14.58 12.47 5.75
CA MET A 474 15.46 11.50 6.38
C MET A 474 16.93 11.82 6.09
N TYR A 475 17.26 12.23 4.87
CA TYR A 475 18.61 12.64 4.53
C TYR A 475 19.04 13.87 5.33
N ALA A 476 18.20 14.90 5.42
CA ALA A 476 18.48 16.10 6.19
C ALA A 476 18.69 15.80 7.67
N LYS A 477 17.89 14.90 8.26
CA LYS A 477 18.04 14.44 9.64
C LYS A 477 19.39 13.76 9.90
N TYR A 478 19.86 12.98 8.93
CA TYR A 478 21.09 12.18 9.03
C TYR A 478 22.23 12.72 8.17
N GLU A 479 22.22 14.02 7.84
CA GLU A 479 23.19 14.63 6.91
C GLU A 479 24.63 14.41 7.37
N SER A 480 24.88 14.51 8.68
CA SER A 480 26.23 14.43 9.28
C SER A 480 26.57 13.07 9.89
N CYS A 481 25.55 12.25 10.18
CA CYS A 481 25.74 10.94 10.80
C CYS A 481 24.75 9.91 10.22
N ASP A 482 25.18 9.24 9.16
CA ASP A 482 24.38 8.25 8.45
C ASP A 482 24.25 6.91 9.23
N PRO A 483 23.02 6.48 9.62
CA PRO A 483 22.81 5.26 10.40
C PRO A 483 23.18 3.98 9.65
N TYR A 484 23.19 4.00 8.31
CA TYR A 484 23.58 2.85 7.49
C TYR A 484 25.08 2.57 7.56
N THR A 485 25.91 3.60 7.39
CA THR A 485 27.37 3.50 7.40
C THR A 485 27.89 3.11 8.78
N ILE A 486 27.29 3.65 9.86
CA ILE A 486 27.64 3.29 11.24
C ILE A 486 27.01 1.96 11.73
N ARG A 487 26.37 1.19 10.84
CA ARG A 487 25.79 -0.14 11.13
C ARG A 487 24.69 -0.18 12.19
N LYS A 488 23.99 0.95 12.43
CA LYS A 488 22.73 0.93 13.20
C LYS A 488 21.60 0.25 12.43
N ILE A 489 21.67 0.25 11.11
CA ILE A 489 20.80 -0.52 10.23
C ILE A 489 21.62 -1.37 9.25
N ASN A 490 21.08 -2.53 8.85
CA ASN A 490 21.78 -3.49 7.99
C ASN A 490 21.43 -3.33 6.52
N LYS A 491 20.19 -2.93 6.22
CA LYS A 491 19.70 -2.67 4.87
C LYS A 491 19.23 -1.22 4.78
N LEU A 492 19.47 -0.56 3.65
CA LEU A 492 18.99 0.81 3.44
C LEU A 492 17.47 0.91 3.52
N ASP A 493 16.73 -0.13 3.13
CA ASP A 493 15.27 -0.18 3.25
C ASP A 493 14.77 -0.12 4.71
N GLN A 494 15.64 -0.29 5.71
CA GLN A 494 15.31 -0.13 7.14
C GLN A 494 15.41 1.33 7.62
N ILE A 495 15.90 2.25 6.79
CA ILE A 495 16.19 3.61 7.24
C ILE A 495 14.93 4.39 7.62
N LEU A 496 13.82 4.18 6.93
CA LEU A 496 12.57 4.83 7.28
C LEU A 496 11.97 4.30 8.59
N PRO A 497 11.85 2.97 8.81
CA PRO A 497 11.45 2.45 10.13
C PRO A 497 12.34 2.96 11.27
N TYR A 498 13.66 3.00 11.06
CA TYR A 498 14.60 3.56 12.03
C TYR A 498 14.31 5.04 12.32
N TYR A 499 14.12 5.83 11.26
CA TYR A 499 13.78 7.25 11.36
C TYR A 499 12.48 7.52 12.12
N VAL A 500 11.46 6.71 11.91
CA VAL A 500 10.17 6.86 12.61
C VAL A 500 10.34 6.59 14.11
N MET A 501 11.15 5.62 14.49
CA MET A 501 11.45 5.38 15.90
C MET A 501 12.28 6.51 16.52
N ASP A 502 13.25 7.05 15.77
CA ASP A 502 14.12 8.14 16.22
C ASP A 502 13.35 9.46 16.45
N VAL A 503 12.49 9.85 15.50
CA VAL A 503 11.72 11.10 15.58
C VAL A 503 10.43 10.94 16.38
N GLY A 504 9.77 9.79 16.24
CA GLY A 504 8.41 9.56 16.72
C GLY A 504 8.29 8.67 17.96
N GLY A 505 9.35 7.97 18.38
CA GLY A 505 9.29 6.98 19.47
C GLY A 505 8.84 7.54 20.82
N LYS A 506 9.01 8.85 21.03
CA LYS A 506 8.57 9.54 22.26
C LYS A 506 7.08 9.86 22.29
N ILE A 507 6.38 9.75 21.16
CA ILE A 507 4.95 10.03 21.05
C ILE A 507 4.23 8.67 20.98
N PRO A 508 3.60 8.21 22.09
CA PRO A 508 2.97 6.89 22.12
C PRO A 508 1.90 6.76 21.03
N GLY A 509 1.96 5.66 20.27
CA GLY A 509 1.00 5.35 19.21
C GLY A 509 1.38 5.85 17.82
N LEU A 510 2.30 6.81 17.69
CA LEU A 510 2.71 7.31 16.39
C LEU A 510 3.51 6.28 15.57
N PRO A 511 4.52 5.57 16.12
CA PRO A 511 5.13 4.43 15.43
C PRO A 511 4.11 3.36 15.03
N GLY A 512 3.14 3.06 15.90
CA GLY A 512 2.04 2.14 15.62
C GLY A 512 1.15 2.59 14.47
N LEU A 513 0.79 3.89 14.42
CA LEU A 513 0.04 4.50 13.33
C LEU A 513 0.81 4.40 12.00
N PHE A 514 2.11 4.67 12.01
CA PHE A 514 2.94 4.58 10.82
C PHE A 514 3.00 3.17 10.24
N VAL A 515 3.36 2.20 11.09
CA VAL A 515 3.41 0.80 10.68
C VAL A 515 2.03 0.35 10.21
N SER A 516 0.96 0.75 10.88
CA SER A 516 -0.41 0.51 10.42
C SER A 516 -0.66 1.07 9.02
N GLY A 517 -0.13 2.25 8.70
CA GLY A 517 -0.17 2.84 7.35
C GLY A 517 0.57 1.99 6.31
N ILE A 518 1.80 1.55 6.59
CA ILE A 518 2.55 0.69 5.63
C ILE A 518 1.85 -0.66 5.44
N PHE A 519 1.33 -1.26 6.52
CA PHE A 519 0.56 -2.50 6.42
C PHE A 519 -0.73 -2.30 5.64
N SER A 520 -1.45 -1.20 5.88
CA SER A 520 -2.65 -0.81 5.13
C SER A 520 -2.38 -0.78 3.62
N ALA A 521 -1.25 -0.19 3.21
CA ALA A 521 -0.79 -0.14 1.83
C ALA A 521 -0.58 -1.54 1.22
N ALA A 522 0.13 -2.41 1.94
CA ALA A 522 0.47 -3.74 1.47
C ALA A 522 -0.73 -4.70 1.48
N LEU A 523 -1.56 -4.65 2.52
CA LEU A 523 -2.77 -5.46 2.68
C LEU A 523 -3.81 -5.12 1.60
N SER A 524 -3.99 -3.84 1.28
CA SER A 524 -4.83 -3.39 0.15
C SER A 524 -4.35 -3.96 -1.18
N THR A 525 -3.04 -3.90 -1.43
CA THR A 525 -2.44 -4.43 -2.66
C THR A 525 -2.59 -5.96 -2.75
N MET A 526 -2.33 -6.67 -1.64
CA MET A 526 -2.39 -8.12 -1.55
C MET A 526 -3.82 -8.64 -1.73
N SER A 527 -4.79 -8.13 -0.98
CA SER A 527 -6.19 -8.54 -1.05
C SER A 527 -6.77 -8.37 -2.45
N SER A 528 -6.50 -7.20 -3.06
CA SER A 528 -6.90 -6.85 -4.41
C SER A 528 -6.32 -7.80 -5.45
N SER A 529 -5.01 -8.04 -5.37
CA SER A 529 -4.31 -8.88 -6.34
C SER A 529 -4.75 -10.34 -6.22
N LEU A 530 -4.91 -10.86 -4.99
CA LEU A 530 -5.38 -12.23 -4.76
C LEU A 530 -6.83 -12.42 -5.23
N ASN A 531 -7.73 -11.50 -4.92
CA ASN A 531 -9.12 -11.56 -5.35
C ASN A 531 -9.23 -11.53 -6.88
N THR A 532 -8.53 -10.58 -7.52
CA THR A 532 -8.51 -10.48 -8.98
C THR A 532 -7.87 -11.70 -9.61
N LEU A 533 -6.74 -12.17 -9.09
CA LEU A 533 -6.03 -13.33 -9.63
C LEU A 533 -6.88 -14.61 -9.56
N ALA A 534 -7.52 -14.86 -8.42
CA ALA A 534 -8.45 -15.98 -8.26
C ALA A 534 -9.60 -15.92 -9.27
N GLY A 535 -10.17 -14.72 -9.47
CA GLY A 535 -11.20 -14.47 -10.49
C GLY A 535 -10.73 -14.76 -11.90
N THR A 536 -9.53 -14.29 -12.27
CA THR A 536 -8.96 -14.52 -13.61
C THR A 536 -8.64 -16.00 -13.85
N ILE A 537 -8.08 -16.70 -12.86
CA ILE A 537 -7.80 -18.13 -12.97
C ILE A 537 -9.12 -18.90 -13.16
N TYR A 538 -10.14 -18.55 -12.38
CA TYR A 538 -11.45 -19.17 -12.50
C TYR A 538 -12.07 -18.91 -13.89
N GLU A 539 -12.19 -17.66 -14.32
CA GLU A 539 -12.85 -17.28 -15.58
C GLU A 539 -12.11 -17.79 -16.82
N ASP A 540 -10.78 -17.74 -16.83
CA ASP A 540 -9.99 -18.02 -18.04
C ASP A 540 -9.58 -19.48 -18.19
N PHE A 541 -9.42 -20.22 -17.08
CA PHE A 541 -8.95 -21.62 -17.10
C PHE A 541 -9.97 -22.64 -16.59
N ILE A 542 -10.76 -22.31 -15.56
CA ILE A 542 -11.65 -23.29 -14.89
C ILE A 542 -13.06 -23.28 -15.47
N ARG A 543 -13.66 -22.09 -15.65
CA ARG A 543 -15.07 -21.92 -16.04
C ARG A 543 -15.43 -22.69 -17.30
N HIS A 544 -14.53 -22.71 -18.28
CA HIS A 544 -14.79 -23.43 -19.53
C HIS A 544 -14.78 -24.97 -19.36
N ARG A 545 -14.01 -25.50 -18.41
CA ARG A 545 -14.01 -26.94 -18.12
C ARG A 545 -15.28 -27.37 -17.38
N TYR A 546 -15.94 -26.42 -16.71
CA TYR A 546 -17.17 -26.62 -15.93
C TYR A 546 -18.23 -25.57 -16.28
N PRO A 547 -18.73 -25.53 -17.54
CA PRO A 547 -19.61 -24.46 -18.03
C PRO A 547 -20.97 -24.39 -17.31
N ASN A 548 -21.42 -25.53 -16.75
CA ASN A 548 -22.69 -25.65 -16.02
C ASN A 548 -22.54 -25.51 -14.50
N SER A 549 -21.40 -25.00 -14.01
CA SER A 549 -21.21 -24.80 -12.57
C SER A 549 -22.19 -23.75 -12.03
N SER A 550 -22.85 -24.05 -10.91
CA SER A 550 -23.69 -23.07 -10.22
C SER A 550 -22.86 -21.86 -9.77
N GLU A 551 -23.48 -20.67 -9.69
CA GLU A 551 -22.83 -19.45 -9.20
C GLU A 551 -22.22 -19.63 -7.79
N LYS A 552 -22.88 -20.41 -6.93
CA LYS A 552 -22.37 -20.74 -5.60
C LYS A 552 -21.11 -21.62 -5.67
N THR A 553 -21.08 -22.59 -6.58
CA THR A 553 -19.89 -23.41 -6.82
C THR A 553 -18.74 -22.56 -7.36
N ALA A 554 -19.03 -21.64 -8.30
CA ALA A 554 -18.06 -20.70 -8.84
C ALA A 554 -17.41 -19.84 -7.74
N SER A 555 -18.24 -19.22 -6.88
CA SER A 555 -17.80 -18.43 -5.73
C SER A 555 -16.93 -19.26 -4.77
N ASN A 556 -17.33 -20.49 -4.45
CA ASN A 556 -16.55 -21.38 -3.58
C ASN A 556 -15.19 -21.76 -4.19
N VAL A 557 -15.13 -22.04 -5.49
CA VAL A 557 -13.85 -22.34 -6.17
C VAL A 557 -12.92 -21.12 -6.12
N MET A 558 -13.43 -19.91 -6.40
CA MET A 558 -12.63 -18.69 -6.29
C MET A 558 -12.10 -18.47 -4.86
N LYS A 559 -12.93 -18.72 -3.84
CA LYS A 559 -12.51 -18.66 -2.43
C LYS A 559 -11.37 -19.63 -2.11
N VAL A 560 -11.46 -20.87 -2.59
CA VAL A 560 -10.38 -21.87 -2.44
C VAL A 560 -9.11 -21.42 -3.18
N LEU A 561 -9.24 -20.85 -4.37
CA LEU A 561 -8.10 -20.30 -5.12
C LEU A 561 -7.40 -19.17 -4.35
N VAL A 562 -8.14 -18.24 -3.73
CA VAL A 562 -7.55 -17.17 -2.90
C VAL A 562 -6.68 -17.77 -1.78
N VAL A 563 -7.16 -18.82 -1.11
CA VAL A 563 -6.40 -19.50 -0.05
C VAL A 563 -5.14 -20.16 -0.61
N ILE A 564 -5.24 -20.92 -1.71
CA ILE A 564 -4.08 -21.59 -2.33
C ILE A 564 -3.02 -20.57 -2.77
N LEU A 565 -3.45 -19.53 -3.50
CA LEU A 565 -2.56 -18.46 -3.97
C LEU A 565 -1.92 -17.73 -2.79
N GLY A 566 -2.67 -17.47 -1.73
CA GLY A 566 -2.16 -16.86 -0.50
C GLY A 566 -1.07 -17.70 0.18
N VAL A 567 -1.24 -19.02 0.26
CA VAL A 567 -0.22 -19.94 0.80
C VAL A 567 1.05 -19.92 -0.04
N ILE A 568 0.93 -19.91 -1.37
CA ILE A 568 2.09 -19.81 -2.25
C ILE A 568 2.79 -18.45 -2.08
N VAL A 569 2.04 -17.35 -1.95
CA VAL A 569 2.59 -16.02 -1.66
C VAL A 569 3.41 -16.04 -0.38
N ILE A 570 2.90 -16.63 0.71
CA ILE A 570 3.65 -16.76 1.98
C ILE A 570 4.99 -17.47 1.76
N ALA A 571 5.01 -18.58 1.01
CA ALA A 571 6.24 -19.29 0.69
C ALA A 571 7.23 -18.44 -0.12
N LEU A 572 6.73 -17.64 -1.07
CA LEU A 572 7.57 -16.77 -1.90
C LEU A 572 8.11 -15.55 -1.15
N VAL A 573 7.53 -15.13 -0.02
CA VAL A 573 8.07 -14.02 0.78
C VAL A 573 9.48 -14.35 1.30
N PHE A 574 9.75 -15.60 1.66
CA PHE A 574 11.09 -16.03 2.09
C PHE A 574 12.14 -15.88 0.99
N VAL A 575 11.73 -15.98 -0.28
CA VAL A 575 12.61 -15.70 -1.43
C VAL A 575 12.80 -14.19 -1.58
N ALA A 576 11.73 -13.40 -1.45
CA ALA A 576 11.78 -11.94 -1.53
C ALA A 576 12.73 -11.32 -0.49
N GLU A 577 12.83 -11.90 0.71
CA GLU A 577 13.76 -11.44 1.76
C GLU A 577 15.23 -11.50 1.35
N LYS A 578 15.61 -12.50 0.54
CA LYS A 578 16.98 -12.71 0.07
C LYS A 578 17.34 -11.81 -1.11
N MET A 579 16.38 -11.05 -1.63
CA MET A 579 16.61 -10.11 -2.72
C MET A 579 17.26 -8.81 -2.23
N GLY A 580 17.79 -8.02 -3.17
CA GLY A 580 18.43 -6.73 -2.92
C GLY A 580 17.44 -5.63 -2.47
N GLN A 581 17.71 -4.38 -2.86
CA GLN A 581 16.80 -3.26 -2.58
C GLN A 581 15.39 -3.54 -3.10
N VAL A 582 14.40 -3.37 -2.24
CA VAL A 582 13.02 -3.76 -2.53
C VAL A 582 12.48 -3.06 -3.77
N MET A 583 12.62 -1.73 -3.87
CA MET A 583 12.09 -0.96 -5.00
C MET A 583 12.72 -1.39 -6.33
N HIS A 584 14.05 -1.52 -6.35
CA HIS A 584 14.79 -1.97 -7.54
C HIS A 584 14.29 -3.34 -8.01
N MET A 585 14.18 -4.30 -7.10
CA MET A 585 13.76 -5.66 -7.41
C MET A 585 12.32 -5.72 -7.90
N ALA A 586 11.41 -4.99 -7.26
CA ALA A 586 10.01 -4.92 -7.68
C ALA A 586 9.87 -4.42 -9.12
N ILE A 587 10.54 -3.30 -9.45
CA ILE A 587 10.48 -2.70 -10.79
C ILE A 587 11.12 -3.63 -11.84
N SER A 588 12.30 -4.19 -11.53
CA SER A 588 13.04 -5.07 -12.44
C SER A 588 12.23 -6.33 -12.78
N LEU A 589 11.68 -6.99 -11.75
CA LEU A 589 10.92 -8.21 -11.91
C LEU A 589 9.58 -7.98 -12.60
N SER A 590 8.87 -6.91 -12.25
CA SER A 590 7.63 -6.52 -12.95
C SER A 590 7.90 -6.19 -14.42
N GLY A 591 9.07 -5.64 -14.76
CA GLY A 591 9.45 -5.30 -16.13
C GLY A 591 9.33 -6.47 -17.12
N VAL A 592 9.64 -7.70 -16.69
CA VAL A 592 9.55 -8.92 -17.51
C VAL A 592 8.13 -9.15 -18.05
N THR A 593 7.14 -9.00 -17.18
CA THR A 593 5.73 -9.29 -17.50
C THR A 593 4.98 -8.07 -18.00
N SER A 594 5.26 -6.89 -17.42
CA SER A 594 4.54 -5.64 -17.73
C SER A 594 4.71 -5.24 -19.20
N GLY A 595 5.93 -5.32 -19.75
CA GLY A 595 6.17 -4.97 -21.15
C GLY A 595 5.44 -5.92 -22.11
N THR A 596 5.47 -7.22 -21.81
CA THR A 596 4.80 -8.25 -22.60
C THR A 596 3.27 -8.06 -22.59
N LEU A 597 2.66 -7.92 -21.41
CA LEU A 597 1.21 -7.69 -21.30
C LEU A 597 0.77 -6.42 -22.02
N LEU A 598 1.50 -5.33 -21.83
CA LEU A 598 1.21 -4.08 -22.50
C LEU A 598 1.30 -4.22 -24.02
N GLY A 599 2.30 -4.95 -24.53
CA GLY A 599 2.42 -5.29 -25.94
C GLY A 599 1.21 -6.05 -26.48
N MET A 600 0.76 -7.09 -25.77
CA MET A 600 -0.41 -7.90 -26.17
C MET A 600 -1.68 -7.07 -26.33
N PHE A 601 -1.98 -6.20 -25.38
CA PHE A 601 -3.17 -5.34 -25.45
C PHE A 601 -3.00 -4.20 -26.44
N SER A 602 -1.85 -3.52 -26.43
CA SER A 602 -1.61 -2.36 -27.30
C SER A 602 -1.55 -2.77 -28.77
N SER A 603 -1.03 -3.96 -29.10
CA SER A 603 -1.09 -4.49 -30.46
C SER A 603 -2.53 -4.74 -30.93
N GLY A 604 -3.39 -5.24 -30.04
CA GLY A 604 -4.82 -5.38 -30.34
C GLY A 604 -5.52 -4.04 -30.60
N MET A 605 -5.21 -3.03 -29.77
CA MET A 605 -5.93 -1.75 -29.73
C MET A 605 -5.41 -0.72 -30.75
N LEU A 606 -4.13 -0.79 -31.11
CA LEU A 606 -3.45 0.23 -31.92
C LEU A 606 -3.08 -0.23 -33.33
N THR A 607 -3.20 -1.52 -33.65
CA THR A 607 -2.88 -2.02 -34.99
C THR A 607 -3.85 -3.08 -35.48
N THR A 608 -4.09 -3.05 -36.79
CA THR A 608 -4.92 -4.00 -37.51
C THR A 608 -4.10 -5.17 -38.05
N LYS A 609 -2.78 -5.00 -38.21
CA LYS A 609 -1.92 -5.91 -38.97
C LYS A 609 -1.41 -7.12 -38.17
N ILE A 610 -1.48 -7.07 -36.85
CA ILE A 610 -1.00 -8.15 -35.98
C ILE A 610 -2.08 -9.24 -35.85
N ASN A 611 -1.65 -10.49 -35.84
CA ASN A 611 -2.46 -11.72 -35.72
C ASN A 611 -2.02 -12.59 -34.53
N THR A 612 -2.76 -13.66 -34.22
CA THR A 612 -2.47 -14.57 -33.09
C THR A 612 -1.01 -15.03 -33.06
N LYS A 613 -0.49 -15.54 -34.19
CA LYS A 613 0.85 -16.14 -34.23
C LYS A 613 1.92 -15.10 -33.88
N GLY A 614 1.77 -13.88 -34.38
CA GLY A 614 2.63 -12.77 -34.02
C GLY A 614 2.54 -12.41 -32.54
N VAL A 615 1.32 -12.33 -31.98
CA VAL A 615 1.13 -12.05 -30.55
C VAL A 615 1.85 -13.07 -29.67
N ILE A 616 1.67 -14.37 -29.91
CA ILE A 616 2.30 -15.43 -29.11
C ILE A 616 3.82 -15.41 -29.26
N ALA A 617 4.33 -15.30 -30.49
CA ALA A 617 5.78 -15.23 -30.72
C ALA A 617 6.41 -14.00 -30.06
N GLY A 618 5.77 -12.83 -30.19
CA GLY A 618 6.20 -11.59 -29.55
C GLY A 618 6.23 -11.72 -28.03
N SER A 619 5.22 -12.34 -27.43
CA SER A 619 5.16 -12.55 -25.98
C SER A 619 6.30 -13.44 -25.48
N ILE A 620 6.55 -14.57 -26.15
CA ILE A 620 7.60 -15.52 -25.75
C ILE A 620 8.98 -14.86 -25.87
N VAL A 621 9.28 -14.23 -27.01
CA VAL A 621 10.60 -13.62 -27.24
C VAL A 621 10.84 -12.43 -26.32
N SER A 622 9.83 -11.59 -26.07
CA SER A 622 9.90 -10.49 -25.10
C SER A 622 10.25 -11.01 -23.70
N MET A 623 9.47 -11.97 -23.18
CA MET A 623 9.70 -12.52 -21.84
C MET A 623 11.07 -13.17 -21.68
N ILE A 624 11.49 -13.98 -22.66
CA ILE A 624 12.81 -14.64 -22.62
C ILE A 624 13.91 -13.58 -22.63
N SER A 625 13.85 -12.61 -23.54
CA SER A 625 14.88 -11.58 -23.68
C SER A 625 15.04 -10.74 -22.41
N ILE A 626 13.93 -10.26 -21.85
CA ILE A 626 13.99 -9.44 -20.62
C ILE A 626 14.37 -10.30 -19.41
N SER A 627 13.98 -11.57 -19.34
CA SER A 627 14.44 -12.49 -18.30
C SER A 627 15.95 -12.73 -18.36
N THR A 628 16.51 -12.91 -19.56
CA THR A 628 17.95 -13.04 -19.77
C THR A 628 18.69 -11.78 -19.34
N ILE A 629 18.17 -10.60 -19.67
CA ILE A 629 18.75 -9.32 -19.24
C ILE A 629 18.70 -9.18 -17.72
N LEU A 630 17.57 -9.50 -17.09
CA LEU A 630 17.41 -9.45 -15.63
C LEU A 630 18.40 -10.36 -14.89
N ILE A 631 18.58 -11.60 -15.40
CA ILE A 631 19.52 -12.58 -14.82
C ILE A 631 20.97 -12.10 -15.02
N GLY A 632 21.32 -11.66 -16.24
CA GLY A 632 22.65 -11.13 -16.54
C GLY A 632 22.98 -9.87 -15.73
N ALA A 633 21.99 -9.01 -15.45
CA ALA A 633 22.15 -7.82 -14.63
C ALA A 633 22.54 -8.12 -13.18
N GLN A 634 22.29 -9.35 -12.67
CA GLN A 634 22.77 -9.75 -11.34
C GLN A 634 24.30 -9.87 -11.27
N MET A 635 24.97 -9.99 -12.41
CA MET A 635 26.44 -10.02 -12.49
C MET A 635 27.05 -8.61 -12.39
N ASN A 636 26.25 -7.55 -12.58
CA ASN A 636 26.76 -6.20 -12.48
C ASN A 636 27.10 -5.84 -11.03
N PRO A 637 28.16 -5.04 -10.81
CA PRO A 637 28.34 -4.40 -9.52
C PRO A 637 27.11 -3.55 -9.21
N LYS A 638 26.70 -3.57 -7.95
CA LYS A 638 25.62 -2.69 -7.47
C LYS A 638 26.05 -1.24 -7.71
N HIS A 639 25.16 -0.43 -8.28
CA HIS A 639 25.42 1.00 -8.42
C HIS A 639 25.75 1.60 -7.05
N PRO A 640 26.83 2.40 -6.94
CA PRO A 640 27.20 3.02 -5.69
C PRO A 640 26.12 4.01 -5.26
N PHE A 641 25.92 4.09 -3.94
CA PHE A 641 25.12 5.15 -3.33
C PHE A 641 25.81 6.50 -3.50
N MET A 642 25.03 7.57 -3.41
CA MET A 642 25.62 8.88 -3.19
C MET A 642 26.38 8.92 -1.85
N PRO A 643 27.43 9.75 -1.72
CA PRO A 643 28.25 9.77 -0.52
C PRO A 643 27.43 10.00 0.75
N PHE A 644 27.57 9.09 1.72
CA PHE A 644 27.08 9.26 3.09
C PHE A 644 28.18 9.85 3.96
N ARG A 645 27.79 10.61 4.97
CA ARG A 645 28.70 11.32 5.87
C ARG A 645 28.60 10.74 7.28
N THR A 646 29.74 10.72 7.96
CA THR A 646 29.87 10.26 9.34
C THR A 646 30.75 11.20 10.18
N ASP A 647 31.04 12.39 9.66
CA ASP A 647 31.91 13.37 10.30
C ASP A 647 31.27 14.04 11.52
N GLY A 648 29.94 13.97 11.63
CA GLY A 648 29.20 14.39 12.83
C GLY A 648 28.83 13.25 13.78
N CYS A 649 29.31 12.02 13.55
CA CYS A 649 29.07 10.90 14.46
C CYS A 649 30.04 10.90 15.65
N ASP A 650 29.59 10.41 16.81
CA ASP A 650 30.47 10.20 17.96
C ASP A 650 31.61 9.24 17.64
N ALA A 651 32.83 9.60 18.06
CA ALA A 651 34.04 8.83 17.75
C ALA A 651 34.01 7.38 18.26
N SER A 652 33.27 7.09 19.33
CA SER A 652 33.06 5.74 19.86
C SER A 652 32.26 4.85 18.91
N LEU A 653 31.31 5.41 18.15
CA LEU A 653 30.51 4.68 17.16
C LEU A 653 31.34 4.33 15.91
N LEU A 654 32.41 5.09 15.64
CA LEU A 654 33.28 4.90 14.48
C LEU A 654 34.37 3.85 14.70
N GLN A 655 34.69 3.49 15.95
CA GLN A 655 35.73 2.49 16.27
C GLN A 655 35.42 1.09 15.74
N ASN A 656 34.14 0.75 15.53
CA ASN A 656 33.70 -0.53 14.98
C ASN A 656 33.44 -0.49 13.46
N VAL A 657 33.69 0.65 12.80
CA VAL A 657 33.45 0.82 11.37
C VAL A 657 34.80 0.80 10.65
N THR A 658 35.17 -0.35 10.10
CA THR A 658 36.25 -0.37 9.10
C THR A 658 35.76 0.40 7.90
N LEU A 659 36.37 1.55 7.60
CA LEU A 659 36.16 2.26 6.33
C LEU A 659 36.55 1.31 5.21
N VAL A 660 35.56 0.60 4.65
CA VAL A 660 35.75 -0.21 3.45
C VAL A 660 36.02 0.78 2.33
N THR A 661 37.32 0.99 2.05
CA THR A 661 37.73 1.65 0.83
C THR A 661 37.12 0.85 -0.31
N PRO A 662 36.34 1.47 -1.22
CA PRO A 662 35.83 0.72 -2.36
C PRO A 662 37.03 0.06 -3.05
N PRO A 663 36.99 -1.26 -3.30
CA PRO A 663 38.08 -1.91 -3.99
C PRO A 663 38.35 -1.15 -5.29
N PRO A 664 39.62 -0.95 -5.68
CA PRO A 664 39.93 -0.31 -6.94
C PRO A 664 39.15 -1.04 -8.04
N SER A 665 38.41 -0.29 -8.84
CA SER A 665 37.58 -0.78 -9.94
C SER A 665 38.47 -1.34 -11.05
N THR A 666 39.06 -2.51 -10.82
CA THR A 666 39.99 -3.16 -11.75
C THR A 666 39.45 -4.46 -12.37
N VAL A 667 38.13 -4.70 -12.33
CA VAL A 667 37.51 -5.80 -13.08
C VAL A 667 36.19 -5.31 -13.68
N GLN A 668 36.20 -4.58 -14.80
CA GLN A 668 34.95 -3.95 -15.27
C GLN A 668 34.68 -3.89 -16.79
N ASP A 669 35.40 -4.64 -17.63
CA ASP A 669 35.14 -4.62 -19.08
C ASP A 669 34.50 -5.90 -19.66
N ASP A 670 34.41 -7.01 -18.91
CA ASP A 670 33.92 -8.28 -19.47
C ASP A 670 32.40 -8.47 -19.42
N ILE A 671 31.63 -7.55 -18.81
CA ILE A 671 30.17 -7.69 -18.74
C ILE A 671 29.53 -7.03 -19.98
N PRO A 672 28.75 -7.80 -20.78
CA PRO A 672 28.02 -7.25 -21.92
C PRO A 672 27.19 -6.02 -21.54
N GLN A 673 27.29 -4.95 -22.35
CA GLN A 673 26.59 -3.68 -22.10
C GLN A 673 25.07 -3.85 -21.92
N ILE A 674 24.46 -4.81 -22.62
CA ILE A 674 23.02 -5.08 -22.51
C ILE A 674 22.58 -5.46 -21.09
N PHE A 675 23.47 -6.06 -20.29
CA PHE A 675 23.18 -6.38 -18.90
C PHE A 675 23.28 -5.16 -17.99
N LYS A 676 23.98 -4.09 -18.40
CA LYS A 676 24.09 -2.81 -17.68
C LYS A 676 22.87 -1.89 -17.91
N LEU A 677 21.84 -2.36 -18.61
CA LEU A 677 20.63 -1.59 -18.90
C LEU A 677 19.93 -1.15 -17.61
N SER A 678 19.47 0.11 -17.56
CA SER A 678 18.64 0.59 -16.46
C SER A 678 17.42 -0.29 -16.25
N PHE A 679 17.20 -0.72 -15.01
CA PHE A 679 16.03 -1.51 -14.62
C PHE A 679 14.69 -0.83 -14.92
N MET A 680 14.67 0.52 -15.01
CA MET A 680 13.48 1.27 -15.40
C MET A 680 13.04 0.98 -16.84
N TYR A 681 13.97 0.58 -17.72
CA TYR A 681 13.69 0.32 -19.13
C TYR A 681 13.27 -1.11 -19.46
N TYR A 682 13.23 -2.03 -18.50
CA TYR A 682 12.91 -3.43 -18.79
C TYR A 682 11.52 -3.57 -19.42
N ALA A 683 10.52 -2.84 -18.91
CA ALA A 683 9.19 -2.83 -19.50
C ALA A 683 9.17 -2.20 -20.91
N LEU A 684 9.88 -1.09 -21.12
CA LEU A 684 9.96 -0.39 -22.40
C LEU A 684 10.62 -1.27 -23.47
N LEU A 685 11.78 -1.83 -23.16
CA LEU A 685 12.47 -2.75 -24.05
C LEU A 685 11.63 -3.99 -24.34
N GLY A 686 10.92 -4.52 -23.35
CA GLY A 686 10.00 -5.64 -23.53
C GLY A 686 8.90 -5.32 -24.55
N VAL A 687 8.25 -4.15 -24.45
CA VAL A 687 7.26 -3.70 -25.44
C VAL A 687 7.88 -3.55 -26.83
N ILE A 688 9.07 -2.97 -26.94
CA ILE A 688 9.75 -2.78 -28.22
C ILE A 688 10.05 -4.13 -28.89
N ILE A 689 10.68 -5.06 -28.16
CA ILE A 689 10.98 -6.42 -28.65
C ILE A 689 9.69 -7.13 -29.05
N TYR A 690 8.66 -7.04 -28.20
CA TYR A 690 7.35 -7.60 -28.49
C TYR A 690 6.81 -7.08 -29.83
N PHE A 691 6.77 -5.76 -30.06
CA PHE A 691 6.20 -5.20 -31.28
C PHE A 691 7.00 -5.56 -32.53
N VAL A 692 8.33 -5.54 -32.44
CA VAL A 692 9.21 -5.93 -33.57
C VAL A 692 8.92 -7.37 -33.98
N VAL A 693 8.93 -8.30 -33.03
CA VAL A 693 8.71 -9.73 -33.31
C VAL A 693 7.28 -10.00 -33.76
N ALA A 694 6.29 -9.44 -33.05
CA ALA A 694 4.89 -9.65 -33.36
C ALA A 694 4.54 -9.16 -34.76
N TYR A 695 5.06 -7.99 -35.16
CA TYR A 695 4.81 -7.44 -36.48
C TYR A 695 5.46 -8.27 -37.59
N VAL A 696 6.73 -8.66 -37.44
CA VAL A 696 7.44 -9.49 -38.42
C VAL A 696 6.75 -10.84 -38.61
N VAL A 697 6.44 -11.54 -37.51
CA VAL A 697 5.79 -12.86 -37.56
C VAL A 697 4.38 -12.74 -38.13
N SER A 698 3.62 -11.71 -37.80
CA SER A 698 2.29 -11.49 -38.39
C SER A 698 2.34 -11.24 -39.90
N LEU A 699 3.30 -10.45 -40.39
CA LEU A 699 3.48 -10.26 -41.83
C LEU A 699 3.82 -11.58 -42.54
N MET A 700 4.67 -12.41 -41.94
CA MET A 700 5.04 -13.71 -42.50
C MET A 700 3.91 -14.74 -42.48
N THR A 701 2.88 -14.54 -41.64
CA THR A 701 1.82 -15.53 -41.40
C THR A 701 0.44 -15.11 -41.88
N GLY A 702 0.37 -14.12 -42.79
CA GLY A 702 -0.87 -13.73 -43.48
C GLY A 702 -1.53 -12.44 -42.96
N GLY A 703 -0.90 -11.72 -42.03
CA GLY A 703 -1.45 -10.47 -41.48
C GLY A 703 -2.63 -10.67 -40.53
N GLY A 704 -3.15 -9.56 -40.00
CA GLY A 704 -4.30 -9.51 -39.11
C GLY A 704 -5.53 -8.91 -39.78
N GLU A 705 -6.71 -9.33 -39.34
CA GLU A 705 -8.01 -8.81 -39.76
C GLU A 705 -8.79 -8.27 -38.55
N ILE A 706 -9.69 -7.31 -38.78
CA ILE A 706 -10.56 -6.74 -37.75
C ILE A 706 -11.99 -6.66 -38.25
N ASN A 707 -12.90 -7.28 -37.49
CA ASN A 707 -14.32 -7.29 -37.78
C ASN A 707 -15.15 -6.34 -36.90
N ASP A 708 -14.67 -5.99 -35.70
CA ASP A 708 -15.38 -5.11 -34.74
C ASP A 708 -14.53 -3.86 -34.45
N GLN A 709 -15.02 -2.69 -34.85
CA GLN A 709 -14.31 -1.41 -34.68
C GLN A 709 -14.15 -1.01 -33.21
N ARG A 710 -14.97 -1.54 -32.30
CA ARG A 710 -14.90 -1.21 -30.87
C ARG A 710 -13.63 -1.74 -30.22
N LEU A 711 -12.99 -2.73 -30.84
CA LEU A 711 -11.73 -3.31 -30.38
C LEU A 711 -10.53 -2.36 -30.55
N LEU A 712 -10.67 -1.35 -31.40
CA LEU A 712 -9.65 -0.34 -31.65
C LEU A 712 -9.82 0.88 -30.77
N ALA A 713 -8.70 1.57 -30.50
CA ALA A 713 -8.71 2.87 -29.85
C ALA A 713 -9.60 3.87 -30.62
N PRO A 714 -10.36 4.75 -29.95
CA PRO A 714 -11.35 5.63 -30.58
C PRO A 714 -10.87 6.40 -31.81
N PHE A 715 -9.62 6.88 -31.80
CA PHE A 715 -9.05 7.66 -32.90
C PHE A 715 -8.61 6.83 -34.12
N LEU A 716 -8.59 5.50 -34.03
CA LEU A 716 -8.29 4.59 -35.13
C LEU A 716 -9.54 3.95 -35.75
N ARG A 717 -10.73 4.20 -35.16
CA ARG A 717 -11.98 3.60 -35.62
C ARG A 717 -12.41 4.23 -36.93
N ASN A 718 -12.92 3.42 -37.84
CA ASN A 718 -13.67 3.94 -38.98
C ASN A 718 -15.05 4.41 -38.49
N GLN A 719 -15.24 5.73 -38.40
CA GLN A 719 -16.44 6.34 -37.79
C GLN A 719 -17.74 5.89 -38.46
N LYS A 720 -17.78 5.78 -39.80
CA LYS A 720 -18.97 5.33 -40.53
C LYS A 720 -19.34 3.89 -40.18
N GLN A 721 -18.33 3.02 -40.08
CA GLN A 721 -18.54 1.62 -39.73
C GLN A 721 -18.95 1.49 -38.25
N TYR A 722 -18.32 2.24 -37.35
CA TYR A 722 -18.66 2.28 -35.94
C TYR A 722 -20.09 2.77 -35.69
N GLU A 723 -20.52 3.86 -36.34
CA GLU A 723 -21.88 4.38 -36.24
C GLU A 723 -22.90 3.38 -36.77
N LYS A 724 -22.59 2.72 -37.90
CA LYS A 724 -23.42 1.64 -38.45
C LYS A 724 -23.53 0.47 -37.47
N GLU A 725 -22.43 0.02 -36.87
CA GLU A 725 -22.41 -1.05 -35.88
C GLU A 725 -23.17 -0.68 -34.61
N GLN A 726 -23.04 0.58 -34.13
CA GLN A 726 -23.81 1.08 -32.99
C GLN A 726 -25.31 1.20 -33.31
N ALA A 727 -25.67 1.71 -34.49
CA ALA A 727 -27.05 1.82 -34.93
C ALA A 727 -27.69 0.43 -35.06
N LEU A 728 -27.00 -0.52 -35.71
CA LEU A 728 -27.41 -1.92 -35.77
C LEU A 728 -27.68 -2.48 -34.38
N ARG A 729 -26.81 -2.23 -33.40
CA ARG A 729 -27.02 -2.69 -32.00
C ARG A 729 -28.16 -1.98 -31.27
N ARG A 730 -28.32 -0.66 -31.45
CA ARG A 730 -29.44 0.09 -30.86
C ARG A 730 -30.79 -0.39 -31.42
N HIS A 731 -30.81 -0.78 -32.69
CA HIS A 731 -31.98 -1.37 -33.35
C HIS A 731 -32.12 -2.87 -33.10
N ASN A 732 -31.10 -3.55 -32.56
CA ASN A 732 -31.16 -4.94 -32.13
C ASN A 732 -31.79 -5.05 -30.73
N ILE A 733 -33.07 -4.66 -30.66
CA ILE A 733 -34.03 -5.14 -29.66
C ILE A 733 -33.87 -6.66 -29.56
N GLN A 734 -33.93 -7.19 -28.33
CA GLN A 734 -33.76 -8.60 -27.99
C GLN A 734 -34.33 -9.54 -29.09
N TYR A 735 -33.47 -10.24 -29.82
CA TYR A 735 -33.88 -11.25 -30.81
C TYR A 735 -34.88 -12.27 -30.22
N THR A 736 -34.84 -12.49 -28.90
CA THR A 736 -35.80 -13.30 -28.16
C THR A 736 -37.22 -12.73 -28.10
N GLU A 737 -37.41 -11.42 -28.06
CA GLU A 737 -38.75 -10.80 -28.03
C GLU A 737 -39.39 -10.70 -29.42
N ILE A 738 -38.57 -10.49 -30.46
CA ILE A 738 -39.06 -10.42 -31.85
C ILE A 738 -39.43 -11.81 -32.37
N ASP A 739 -38.66 -12.86 -32.05
CA ASP A 739 -39.04 -14.24 -32.39
C ASP A 739 -40.25 -14.72 -31.58
N LEU A 740 -40.44 -14.23 -30.35
CA LEU A 740 -41.67 -14.49 -29.58
C LEU A 740 -42.87 -13.78 -30.21
N ALA A 741 -42.73 -12.50 -30.57
CA ALA A 741 -43.77 -11.71 -31.21
C ALA A 741 -44.12 -12.24 -32.61
N LEU A 742 -43.14 -12.69 -33.40
CA LEU A 742 -43.36 -13.35 -34.69
C LEU A 742 -44.00 -14.73 -34.54
N LYS A 743 -43.66 -15.49 -33.48
CA LYS A 743 -44.35 -16.75 -33.14
C LYS A 743 -45.77 -16.54 -32.63
N GLU A 744 -46.05 -15.45 -31.93
CA GLU A 744 -47.38 -15.06 -31.52
C GLU A 744 -48.22 -14.60 -32.72
N LEU A 745 -47.63 -13.89 -33.69
CA LEU A 745 -48.28 -13.49 -34.94
C LEU A 745 -48.49 -14.65 -35.94
N GLN A 746 -47.73 -15.75 -35.82
CA GLN A 746 -47.91 -16.96 -36.64
C GLN A 746 -49.03 -17.89 -36.13
N LYS A 747 -49.65 -17.62 -34.97
CA LYS A 747 -50.88 -18.32 -34.59
C LYS A 747 -52.04 -17.76 -35.40
N ALA A 748 -52.49 -18.54 -36.37
CA ALA A 748 -53.60 -18.22 -37.28
C ALA A 748 -54.98 -18.01 -36.59
N SER A 749 -55.06 -17.93 -35.26
CA SER A 749 -56.30 -17.69 -34.51
C SER A 749 -56.61 -16.23 -34.24
N ASP A 750 -55.64 -15.30 -34.36
CA ASP A 750 -55.83 -13.91 -33.93
C ASP A 750 -55.82 -12.87 -35.06
N LEU A 751 -55.65 -13.27 -36.32
CA LEU A 751 -55.65 -12.36 -37.48
C LEU A 751 -57.05 -11.83 -37.88
N LYS A 752 -58.07 -11.99 -37.02
CA LYS A 752 -59.46 -11.57 -37.29
C LYS A 752 -60.15 -10.83 -36.14
N LYS A 753 -59.42 -10.47 -35.08
CA LYS A 753 -59.84 -9.48 -34.07
C LYS A 753 -58.93 -8.26 -34.20
#